data_AF-A0A4P5XPT2-F1
#
_entry.id   AF-A0A4P5XPT2-F1
#
_cell.length_a   1.000
_cell.length_b   1.000
_cell.length_c   1.000
_cell.angle_alpha   90.00
_cell.angle_beta   90.00
_cell.angle_gamma   90.00
#
_symmetry.space_group_name_H-M   'P 1'
#
loop_
_entity.id
_entity.type
_entity.pdbx_description
1 polymer ?
#
loop_
_entity_poly.entity_id
_entity_poly.type
_entity_poly.pdbx_seq_one_letter_code
_entity_poly.pdbx_strand_id
1 'polypeptide(L)'
;MRQCGALSLLLLTAVWSPPCAAESPNPRPYAESVLQDRPVAYWRLDDNLFEVHPQSQGHGVIARGVPSRLFDEDNLNDASAVSKGYVRADQVGPRLPKFLNFESDNQAAVFESPAVIKVADPGEKSLLDFGLGDSITLEAWVLVKKLGDGQQMYVVGKGRTKNAGVAEDNQNYALRLAGKKGDACVTFLFRSEDNRRGKSEDYHRWTSKTGFDIDTGWHHVATSYTFGKPESIRGYIDGKSLNGEWDFGGATTEAPVVDDDELWIGSALALNAGNSFHGSIDEVAIYRSALPAERIAARFQVLQPKPYLTTLEPPQDGVLVEVFEGIPDKLSWDFIAPEPTERFTEPAFALAEIAHKYSSLGVRADRSNPFVVRVTGDVALPNGESRFLIRSRSASRLFVDGKLVVENLFPKFRGDGHEEVWGLDRMPAPGHRALRPGDQDTIASFKSDGQKHRLTWEVFLGGKSVRPELGETCVALAAPDSDSFAVLHPTKPFALTDDAWTDWVARRRDELVTLNQQRRREASRDWVAFWNRRHEFARRLVVSPSGGTIDKLMHEGKDRQKVERRTDDWSFLRRACLDTIGTIPTAEHIKFFFGQPEATRRSAIIDKLLAEPGYADHWVSYWQDVLAENPNILNPTLNNTGPFRWWIHESFLDNKPFDQFVTELILMEGSVRYGGPGGFSIASQNDVPMAAKAHVIGQAFLGLEMKCARCHDAPYHEFLQRDLFSLAALLKREPEKVPKTSSLNLEAFAVRGREPLVKVTLKPGESVTPAWPFEKLVAAVPDELLRNPKDSRERLAAFITSPSNHRFAQVIVNRVWRRLLGWGFVEPVDDWEKAKPSHPELLEWLEREFVTHGYDVKHLTRLILNSRAYSWRTLPASAVDASSIVHGRRLTAEQLIDSLFVAAGKPFNVEEINIDVDGGRKQDVSISLGHARRAWQFTSMSNERDRPSLTLPAAQTIVDVLESFGWRASRPDPVTLRTKETTVLQPAMIANGIVAKRISQLSDDSAFTELALTAKSPEEFIDSVTQRILTRPATAVERKLFGDLLRDGFESRIVPGEHPVRRSQPPRQTGVSWSNHLKPEANLRKQSLAEELAFGDPTTSRLNADWRERAEDMIWSLINSPEFLIVP
;
A
#
# COMPACT_ATOMS: atom_id res chain seq x y z
N MET A 1 11.23 19.67 59.95
CA MET A 1 11.34 19.84 61.41
C MET A 1 10.85 18.55 62.08
N ARG A 2 11.55 18.04 63.12
CA ARG A 2 11.12 17.05 64.16
C ARG A 2 10.50 15.70 63.67
N GLN A 3 11.07 14.51 63.94
CA GLN A 3 11.10 13.76 65.23
C GLN A 3 9.70 13.60 65.86
N CYS A 4 9.19 12.45 66.32
CA CYS A 4 9.65 11.03 66.41
C CYS A 4 8.38 10.10 66.37
N GLY A 5 8.42 8.76 66.43
CA GLY A 5 9.49 7.79 66.74
C GLY A 5 9.17 6.37 66.19
N ALA A 6 9.29 5.29 66.98
CA ALA A 6 9.12 3.90 66.52
C ALA A 6 8.34 2.97 67.48
N LEU A 7 7.70 1.92 66.93
CA LEU A 7 7.54 0.61 67.58
C LEU A 7 7.39 -0.50 66.51
N SER A 8 7.86 -1.71 66.81
CA SER A 8 7.98 -2.83 65.86
C SER A 8 6.72 -3.68 65.72
N LEU A 9 6.43 -4.22 64.52
CA LEU A 9 6.06 -5.64 64.34
C LEU A 9 6.10 -6.12 62.88
N LEU A 10 6.65 -7.33 62.69
CA LEU A 10 6.40 -8.36 61.66
C LEU A 10 5.56 -8.04 60.42
N LEU A 11 6.14 -8.30 59.23
CA LEU A 11 5.53 -9.17 58.20
C LEU A 11 6.61 -9.70 57.23
N LEU A 12 6.59 -11.01 56.97
CA LEU A 12 7.58 -11.69 56.12
C LEU A 12 7.34 -11.40 54.63
N THR A 13 8.43 -11.30 53.87
CA THR A 13 8.43 -11.40 52.41
C THR A 13 8.14 -12.84 51.98
N ALA A 14 6.86 -13.17 51.78
CA ALA A 14 6.47 -14.40 51.10
C ALA A 14 6.55 -14.18 49.58
N VAL A 15 7.62 -14.70 48.96
CA VAL A 15 7.69 -14.85 47.50
C VAL A 15 6.62 -15.87 47.10
N TRP A 16 5.53 -15.40 46.49
CA TRP A 16 4.50 -16.28 45.95
C TRP A 16 4.98 -16.82 44.60
N SER A 17 5.78 -17.89 44.65
CA SER A 17 5.94 -18.78 43.51
C SER A 17 4.55 -19.28 43.10
N PRO A 18 4.19 -19.26 41.80
CA PRO A 18 2.95 -19.91 41.37
C PRO A 18 3.01 -21.40 41.76
N PRO A 19 1.90 -22.01 42.18
CA PRO A 19 1.92 -23.40 42.59
C PRO A 19 2.42 -24.27 41.44
N CYS A 20 3.29 -25.23 41.75
CA CYS A 20 3.61 -26.30 40.82
C CYS A 20 2.30 -26.87 40.28
N ALA A 21 2.05 -26.67 38.99
CA ALA A 21 1.29 -27.64 38.24
C ALA A 21 1.98 -28.98 38.49
N ALA A 22 1.18 -30.00 38.87
CA ALA A 22 1.70 -31.35 39.03
C ALA A 22 2.51 -31.72 37.80
N GLU A 23 3.64 -32.40 38.00
CA GLU A 23 4.53 -32.85 36.93
C GLU A 23 3.70 -33.44 35.79
N SER A 24 3.57 -32.69 34.69
CA SER A 24 3.11 -33.28 33.45
C SER A 24 4.10 -34.39 33.15
N PRO A 25 3.65 -35.64 32.89
CA PRO A 25 4.59 -36.71 32.58
C PRO A 25 5.47 -36.21 31.45
N ASN A 26 6.80 -36.30 31.61
CA ASN A 26 7.74 -35.98 30.54
C ASN A 26 7.19 -36.59 29.25
N PRO A 27 6.99 -35.80 28.18
CA PRO A 27 6.46 -36.35 26.94
C PRO A 27 7.42 -37.46 26.53
N ARG A 28 6.92 -38.69 26.51
CA ARG A 28 7.75 -39.85 26.14
C ARG A 28 8.35 -39.55 24.77
N PRO A 29 9.68 -39.68 24.58
CA PRO A 29 10.30 -39.50 23.28
C PRO A 29 9.49 -40.27 22.24
N TYR A 30 9.19 -39.64 21.10
CA TYR A 30 8.27 -40.18 20.10
C TYR A 30 8.58 -41.64 19.74
N ALA A 31 9.88 -41.96 19.63
CA ALA A 31 10.39 -43.31 19.43
C ALA A 31 9.97 -44.34 20.50
N GLU A 32 9.90 -43.98 21.80
CA GLU A 32 9.39 -44.87 22.84
C GLU A 32 7.90 -45.16 22.65
N SER A 33 7.13 -44.15 22.21
CA SER A 33 5.70 -44.28 21.93
C SER A 33 5.45 -45.27 20.79
N VAL A 34 6.27 -45.20 19.73
CA VAL A 34 6.30 -46.16 18.62
C VAL A 34 6.67 -47.56 19.09
N LEU A 35 7.81 -47.71 19.77
CA LEU A 35 8.32 -49.02 20.23
C LEU A 35 7.36 -49.73 21.19
N GLN A 36 6.60 -49.00 22.01
CA GLN A 36 5.59 -49.57 22.92
C GLN A 36 4.45 -50.28 22.19
N ASP A 37 4.13 -49.87 20.95
CA ASP A 37 3.09 -50.52 20.13
C ASP A 37 3.65 -51.70 19.30
N ARG A 38 4.90 -52.11 19.55
CA ARG A 38 5.58 -53.29 18.96
C ARG A 38 5.49 -53.33 17.41
N PRO A 39 6.11 -52.36 16.71
CA PRO A 39 6.25 -52.42 15.26
C PRO A 39 7.05 -53.66 14.86
N VAL A 40 6.72 -54.26 13.72
CA VAL A 40 7.57 -55.28 13.09
C VAL A 40 8.74 -54.67 12.35
N ALA A 41 8.67 -53.40 11.97
CA ALA A 41 9.79 -52.65 11.41
C ALA A 41 9.70 -51.17 11.78
N TYR A 42 10.82 -50.53 12.14
CA TYR A 42 10.85 -49.11 12.53
C TYR A 42 12.19 -48.44 12.22
N TRP A 43 12.14 -47.27 11.58
CA TRP A 43 13.28 -46.44 11.20
C TRP A 43 13.08 -44.98 11.63
N ARG A 44 13.99 -44.49 12.49
CA ARG A 44 14.20 -43.06 12.75
C ARG A 44 15.33 -42.58 11.84
N LEU A 45 15.09 -41.57 11.00
CA LEU A 45 15.97 -41.25 9.86
C LEU A 45 16.94 -40.10 10.19
N ASP A 46 17.62 -40.20 11.34
CA ASP A 46 18.59 -39.22 11.85
C ASP A 46 20.03 -39.45 11.34
N ASP A 47 20.94 -38.50 11.66
CA ASP A 47 22.33 -38.48 11.17
C ASP A 47 23.15 -39.73 11.53
N ASN A 48 22.75 -40.53 12.54
CA ASN A 48 23.50 -41.72 12.95
C ASN A 48 23.35 -42.91 11.98
N LEU A 49 22.50 -42.81 10.97
CA LEU A 49 22.31 -43.84 9.95
C LEU A 49 23.31 -43.79 8.79
N PHE A 50 24.18 -42.78 8.71
CA PHE A 50 24.95 -42.46 7.51
C PHE A 50 26.46 -42.27 7.80
N GLU A 51 27.26 -43.34 7.83
CA GLU A 51 28.73 -43.21 7.79
C GLU A 51 29.21 -42.69 6.42
N VAL A 52 29.98 -41.60 6.42
CA VAL A 52 30.55 -41.00 5.19
C VAL A 52 31.88 -41.67 4.85
N HIS A 53 31.91 -42.47 3.78
CA HIS A 53 33.14 -43.13 3.34
C HIS A 53 34.11 -42.12 2.66
N PRO A 54 35.35 -41.92 3.15
CA PRO A 54 36.21 -40.78 2.78
C PRO A 54 36.85 -40.84 1.38
N GLN A 55 36.32 -41.64 0.45
CA GLN A 55 36.79 -41.75 -0.94
C GLN A 55 35.70 -41.52 -2.00
N SER A 56 34.43 -41.33 -1.63
CA SER A 56 33.41 -40.85 -2.58
C SER A 56 33.42 -39.33 -2.66
N GLN A 57 33.89 -38.76 -3.77
CA GLN A 57 33.66 -37.33 -4.04
C GLN A 57 32.16 -37.09 -4.21
N GLY A 58 31.53 -36.43 -3.24
CA GLY A 58 30.17 -35.87 -3.33
C GLY A 58 29.00 -36.88 -3.29
N HIS A 59 29.24 -38.17 -3.05
CA HIS A 59 28.20 -39.20 -3.04
C HIS A 59 28.12 -39.90 -1.68
N GLY A 60 27.05 -39.63 -0.93
CA GLY A 60 26.73 -40.35 0.31
C GLY A 60 26.26 -41.77 0.01
N VAL A 61 27.19 -42.72 -0.03
CA VAL A 61 26.91 -44.15 -0.07
C VAL A 61 26.88 -44.64 1.37
N ILE A 62 25.75 -45.23 1.81
CA ILE A 62 25.67 -45.88 3.11
C ILE A 62 26.69 -47.02 3.16
N ALA A 63 27.70 -46.88 4.02
CA ALA A 63 28.67 -47.92 4.32
C ALA A 63 28.35 -48.52 5.69
N ARG A 64 27.92 -49.79 5.70
CA ARG A 64 27.29 -50.52 6.83
C ARG A 64 25.88 -50.03 7.15
N GLY A 65 25.05 -50.99 7.58
CA GLY A 65 23.60 -50.87 7.48
C GLY A 65 22.99 -49.86 8.45
N VAL A 66 21.95 -49.18 7.96
CA VAL A 66 20.84 -48.78 8.83
C VAL A 66 20.41 -50.03 9.61
N PRO A 67 20.38 -50.02 10.95
CA PRO A 67 19.89 -51.15 11.70
C PRO A 67 18.43 -51.38 11.33
N SER A 68 18.15 -52.42 10.55
CA SER A 68 16.78 -52.85 10.32
C SER A 68 16.25 -53.36 11.65
N ARG A 69 15.43 -52.57 12.34
CA ARG A 69 14.75 -53.04 13.55
C ARG A 69 13.57 -53.93 13.15
N LEU A 70 13.88 -55.06 12.52
CA LEU A 70 12.97 -56.17 12.34
C LEU A 70 12.93 -56.92 13.66
N PHE A 71 11.83 -56.76 14.39
CA PHE A 71 11.67 -57.25 15.75
C PHE A 71 11.00 -58.64 15.74
N ASP A 72 11.78 -59.70 15.91
CA ASP A 72 11.28 -61.08 16.04
C ASP A 72 11.45 -61.57 17.48
N GLU A 73 10.36 -62.04 18.10
CA GLU A 73 10.21 -62.45 19.51
C GLU A 73 11.33 -61.96 20.48
N ASP A 74 11.39 -60.63 20.67
CA ASP A 74 12.31 -59.87 21.55
C ASP A 74 13.80 -59.81 21.14
N ASN A 75 14.19 -60.23 19.92
CA ASN A 75 15.54 -60.07 19.34
C ASN A 75 15.57 -59.16 18.09
N LEU A 76 16.76 -58.60 17.82
CA LEU A 76 17.01 -57.62 16.75
C LEU A 76 17.92 -58.24 15.68
N ASN A 77 17.39 -58.44 14.47
CA ASN A 77 18.13 -59.02 13.34
C ASN A 77 18.66 -57.94 12.39
N ASP A 78 19.99 -57.91 12.18
CA ASP A 78 20.66 -56.99 11.25
C ASP A 78 20.49 -57.42 9.77
N ALA A 79 19.43 -56.96 9.10
CA ALA A 79 19.32 -56.95 7.65
C ALA A 79 19.94 -55.68 7.06
N SER A 80 20.70 -55.81 5.97
CA SER A 80 21.42 -54.69 5.37
C SER A 80 20.50 -53.78 4.55
N ALA A 81 20.44 -52.49 4.90
CA ALA A 81 19.84 -51.46 4.06
C ALA A 81 20.88 -50.71 3.22
N VAL A 82 20.49 -50.27 2.00
CA VAL A 82 21.37 -49.54 1.07
C VAL A 82 20.59 -48.40 0.39
N SER A 83 21.15 -47.19 0.40
CA SER A 83 20.58 -46.04 -0.33
C SER A 83 20.96 -46.04 -1.81
N LYS A 84 20.09 -45.49 -2.66
CA LYS A 84 20.39 -45.22 -4.07
C LYS A 84 19.69 -43.94 -4.52
N GLY A 85 20.42 -43.07 -5.23
CA GLY A 85 20.02 -41.68 -5.44
C GLY A 85 20.54 -40.78 -4.32
N TYR A 86 20.00 -39.56 -4.21
CA TYR A 86 20.49 -38.58 -3.24
C TYR A 86 19.61 -38.55 -1.98
N VAL A 87 20.13 -39.14 -0.91
CA VAL A 87 19.54 -39.17 0.44
C VAL A 87 20.54 -38.56 1.43
N ARG A 88 20.09 -37.64 2.30
CA ARG A 88 20.91 -36.97 3.33
C ARG A 88 20.08 -36.71 4.60
N ALA A 89 20.67 -36.78 5.79
CA ALA A 89 19.97 -36.59 7.07
C ALA A 89 20.08 -35.17 7.67
N ASP A 90 20.49 -34.18 6.88
CA ASP A 90 20.76 -32.81 7.35
C ASP A 90 19.51 -31.89 7.42
N GLN A 91 18.31 -32.42 7.22
CA GLN A 91 17.08 -31.65 7.42
C GLN A 91 16.65 -31.64 8.89
N VAL A 92 16.23 -30.46 9.36
CA VAL A 92 15.55 -30.29 10.64
C VAL A 92 14.25 -31.10 10.67
N GLY A 93 14.19 -32.12 11.53
CA GLY A 93 13.03 -32.99 11.74
C GLY A 93 11.91 -32.33 12.56
N PRO A 94 10.83 -33.07 12.86
CA PRO A 94 9.85 -32.65 13.88
C PRO A 94 10.57 -32.53 15.24
N ARG A 95 10.45 -31.39 15.93
CA ARG A 95 11.13 -31.12 17.20
C ARG A 95 10.45 -30.07 18.10
N LEU A 96 10.80 -30.07 19.38
CA LEU A 96 10.45 -29.02 20.35
C LEU A 96 10.94 -27.62 19.89
N PRO A 97 10.25 -26.52 20.28
CA PRO A 97 9.03 -26.50 21.10
C PRO A 97 7.75 -26.76 20.30
N LYS A 98 7.83 -26.88 18.95
CA LYS A 98 6.65 -27.02 18.09
C LYS A 98 5.99 -28.38 18.25
N PHE A 99 6.75 -29.47 18.17
CA PHE A 99 6.25 -30.83 18.34
C PHE A 99 6.68 -31.37 19.71
N LEU A 100 5.71 -31.63 20.58
CA LEU A 100 5.94 -31.83 22.02
C LEU A 100 6.56 -33.18 22.36
N ASN A 101 6.40 -34.18 21.49
CA ASN A 101 6.91 -35.54 21.69
C ASN A 101 8.36 -35.74 21.18
N PHE A 102 9.02 -34.71 20.65
CA PHE A 102 10.30 -34.84 19.95
C PHE A 102 11.43 -34.03 20.60
N GLU A 103 12.62 -34.62 20.67
CA GLU A 103 13.83 -33.94 21.15
C GLU A 103 14.14 -32.66 20.36
N SER A 104 14.71 -31.65 21.03
CA SER A 104 14.95 -30.32 20.45
C SER A 104 15.96 -30.28 19.29
N ASP A 105 16.72 -31.36 19.09
CA ASP A 105 17.76 -31.53 18.10
C ASP A 105 17.38 -32.49 16.95
N ASN A 106 16.18 -33.09 16.95
CA ASN A 106 15.78 -34.11 15.98
C ASN A 106 16.00 -33.70 14.49
N GLN A 107 16.47 -34.67 13.71
CA GLN A 107 16.84 -34.58 12.30
C GLN A 107 16.11 -35.64 11.47
N ALA A 108 16.08 -35.45 10.14
CA ALA A 108 15.33 -36.31 9.23
C ALA A 108 16.00 -36.41 7.85
N ALA A 109 15.67 -37.47 7.10
CA ALA A 109 16.21 -37.70 5.77
C ALA A 109 15.49 -36.91 4.67
N VAL A 110 16.25 -36.15 3.89
CA VAL A 110 15.88 -35.56 2.60
C VAL A 110 15.98 -36.60 1.49
N PHE A 111 14.98 -36.64 0.61
CA PHE A 111 14.95 -37.43 -0.62
C PHE A 111 14.80 -36.48 -1.82
N GLU A 112 15.84 -36.37 -2.64
CA GLU A 112 15.76 -35.69 -3.93
C GLU A 112 15.39 -36.70 -5.02
N SER A 113 14.15 -36.64 -5.50
CA SER A 113 13.61 -37.60 -6.48
C SER A 113 14.45 -37.69 -7.78
N PRO A 114 14.85 -38.89 -8.24
CA PRO A 114 14.59 -40.21 -7.65
C PRO A 114 15.66 -40.62 -6.62
N ALA A 115 15.20 -40.92 -5.39
CA ALA A 115 16.03 -41.45 -4.31
C ALA A 115 15.27 -42.51 -3.50
N VAL A 116 15.97 -43.47 -2.90
CA VAL A 116 15.39 -44.57 -2.13
C VAL A 116 16.34 -45.06 -1.03
N ILE A 117 15.78 -45.60 0.05
CA ILE A 117 16.45 -46.53 0.96
C ILE A 117 15.85 -47.92 0.71
N LYS A 118 16.69 -48.88 0.30
CA LYS A 118 16.30 -50.30 0.11
C LYS A 118 16.54 -51.06 1.40
N VAL A 119 15.59 -51.91 1.78
CA VAL A 119 15.71 -52.86 2.89
C VAL A 119 15.48 -54.27 2.33
N ALA A 120 16.44 -55.17 2.53
CA ALA A 120 16.32 -56.56 2.14
C ALA A 120 15.22 -57.27 2.94
N ASP A 121 14.47 -58.15 2.28
CA ASP A 121 13.53 -59.03 2.99
C ASP A 121 14.29 -60.20 3.66
N PRO A 122 13.91 -60.63 4.87
CA PRO A 122 14.46 -61.83 5.51
C PRO A 122 14.26 -63.16 4.75
N GLY A 123 13.33 -63.23 3.80
CA GLY A 123 12.95 -64.43 3.05
C GLY A 123 11.68 -65.11 3.57
N GLU A 124 11.22 -66.15 2.86
CA GLU A 124 9.94 -66.85 3.06
C GLU A 124 9.33 -66.78 4.48
N LYS A 125 8.12 -66.18 4.58
CA LYS A 125 7.35 -65.99 5.82
C LYS A 125 7.97 -64.97 6.77
N SER A 126 8.53 -63.91 6.21
CA SER A 126 9.11 -62.83 7.01
C SER A 126 8.05 -62.09 7.82
N LEU A 127 8.48 -61.25 8.76
CA LEU A 127 7.57 -60.34 9.46
C LEU A 127 6.96 -59.26 8.55
N LEU A 128 7.45 -59.13 7.31
CA LEU A 128 6.94 -58.26 6.26
C LEU A 128 5.96 -58.99 5.32
N ASP A 129 5.69 -60.27 5.53
CA ASP A 129 4.72 -61.06 4.75
C ASP A 129 3.34 -61.02 5.43
N PHE A 130 2.42 -60.25 4.86
CA PHE A 130 1.05 -60.10 5.34
C PHE A 130 0.08 -60.92 4.49
N GLY A 131 -0.58 -61.90 5.08
CA GLY A 131 -1.54 -62.77 4.40
C GLY A 131 -2.99 -62.31 4.48
N LEU A 132 -3.91 -63.10 3.93
CA LEU A 132 -5.35 -62.90 4.10
C LEU A 132 -5.75 -62.93 5.58
N GLY A 133 -6.44 -61.89 6.06
CA GLY A 133 -6.86 -61.75 7.45
C GLY A 133 -5.84 -61.05 8.36
N ASP A 134 -4.59 -60.87 7.92
CA ASP A 134 -3.61 -60.08 8.67
C ASP A 134 -3.98 -58.60 8.68
N SER A 135 -3.62 -57.92 9.77
CA SER A 135 -3.75 -56.47 9.89
C SER A 135 -2.40 -55.80 9.75
N ILE A 136 -2.38 -54.66 9.04
CA ILE A 136 -1.21 -53.82 8.83
C ILE A 136 -1.52 -52.38 9.24
N THR A 137 -0.58 -51.75 9.96
CA THR A 137 -0.50 -50.29 10.04
C THR A 137 0.85 -49.84 9.47
N LEU A 138 0.82 -48.81 8.65
CA LEU A 138 1.98 -48.09 8.13
C LEU A 138 1.88 -46.64 8.61
N GLU A 139 2.92 -46.10 9.23
CA GLU A 139 2.99 -44.67 9.60
C GLU A 139 4.36 -44.05 9.29
N ALA A 140 4.40 -42.74 9.08
CA ALA A 140 5.61 -41.96 8.83
C ALA A 140 5.38 -40.48 9.15
N TRP A 141 6.46 -39.74 9.44
CA TRP A 141 6.47 -38.29 9.36
C TRP A 141 6.99 -37.84 7.99
N VAL A 142 6.32 -36.84 7.40
CA VAL A 142 6.61 -36.36 6.04
C VAL A 142 6.61 -34.83 5.96
N LEU A 143 7.56 -34.29 5.20
CA LEU A 143 7.59 -32.89 4.75
C LEU A 143 7.65 -32.92 3.22
N VAL A 144 6.50 -32.72 2.57
CA VAL A 144 6.42 -32.77 1.09
C VAL A 144 6.83 -31.42 0.51
N LYS A 145 7.85 -31.42 -0.36
CA LYS A 145 8.29 -30.21 -1.08
C LYS A 145 7.64 -30.05 -2.44
N LYS A 146 7.25 -31.15 -3.10
CA LYS A 146 6.64 -31.12 -4.43
C LYS A 146 5.83 -32.38 -4.69
N LEU A 147 4.57 -32.20 -5.09
CA LEU A 147 3.69 -33.27 -5.57
C LEU A 147 2.71 -32.64 -6.57
N GLY A 148 2.67 -33.14 -7.81
CA GLY A 148 1.78 -32.63 -8.85
C GLY A 148 0.38 -33.22 -8.77
N ASP A 149 -0.63 -32.52 -9.28
CA ASP A 149 -2.00 -33.05 -9.38
C ASP A 149 -2.04 -34.36 -10.19
N GLY A 150 -2.68 -35.38 -9.63
CA GLY A 150 -2.72 -36.74 -10.16
C GLY A 150 -1.46 -37.58 -9.92
N GLN A 151 -0.34 -36.98 -9.51
CA GLN A 151 0.89 -37.70 -9.20
C GLN A 151 0.67 -38.66 -8.01
N GLN A 152 1.35 -39.80 -8.04
CA GLN A 152 1.42 -40.77 -6.94
C GLN A 152 2.86 -40.79 -6.44
N MET A 153 3.10 -40.88 -5.14
CA MET A 153 4.44 -40.75 -4.57
C MET A 153 4.62 -41.71 -3.38
N TYR A 154 5.60 -42.61 -3.43
CA TYR A 154 5.80 -43.62 -2.39
C TYR A 154 6.44 -43.01 -1.14
N VAL A 155 5.91 -43.35 0.03
CA VAL A 155 6.54 -43.09 1.34
C VAL A 155 7.29 -44.35 1.78
N VAL A 156 6.59 -45.48 1.84
CA VAL A 156 7.16 -46.82 2.07
C VAL A 156 6.30 -47.89 1.41
N GLY A 157 6.91 -48.93 0.84
CA GLY A 157 6.18 -50.07 0.28
C GLY A 157 7.06 -51.27 -0.05
N LYS A 158 6.45 -52.46 -0.06
CA LYS A 158 7.09 -53.74 -0.40
C LYS A 158 6.63 -54.18 -1.78
N GLY A 159 7.59 -54.62 -2.60
CA GLY A 159 7.34 -55.08 -3.96
C GLY A 159 7.27 -53.96 -5.02
N ARG A 160 7.15 -54.37 -6.29
CA ARG A 160 7.29 -53.55 -7.52
C ARG A 160 8.64 -52.86 -7.67
N THR A 161 9.69 -53.50 -7.19
CA THR A 161 11.08 -53.03 -7.34
C THR A 161 11.59 -53.14 -8.79
N LYS A 162 11.07 -54.15 -9.52
CA LYS A 162 11.62 -54.71 -10.78
C LYS A 162 13.02 -55.33 -10.64
N ASN A 163 13.35 -55.87 -9.46
CA ASN A 163 14.51 -56.73 -9.30
C ASN A 163 14.37 -58.00 -10.16
N ALA A 164 15.49 -58.64 -10.51
CA ALA A 164 15.46 -59.88 -11.28
C ALA A 164 15.05 -61.06 -10.38
N GLY A 165 14.10 -61.88 -10.84
CA GLY A 165 13.60 -63.07 -10.12
C GLY A 165 12.22 -62.89 -9.48
N VAL A 166 11.75 -61.65 -9.32
CA VAL A 166 10.40 -61.30 -8.85
C VAL A 166 9.53 -60.79 -10.02
N ALA A 167 8.20 -60.80 -9.87
CA ALA A 167 7.30 -60.25 -10.88
C ALA A 167 7.42 -58.72 -10.95
N GLU A 168 7.21 -58.08 -12.11
CA GLU A 168 7.32 -56.61 -12.21
C GLU A 168 6.19 -55.85 -11.49
N ASP A 169 5.13 -56.57 -11.13
CA ASP A 169 3.82 -56.07 -10.80
C ASP A 169 3.25 -56.69 -9.50
N ASN A 170 4.15 -57.19 -8.65
CA ASN A 170 3.98 -57.68 -7.27
C ASN A 170 3.83 -56.53 -6.24
N GLN A 171 2.66 -55.87 -6.11
CA GLN A 171 2.48 -54.92 -4.99
C GLN A 171 1.97 -55.65 -3.75
N ASN A 172 2.84 -55.95 -2.79
CA ASN A 172 2.43 -56.60 -1.54
C ASN A 172 1.67 -55.57 -0.67
N TYR A 173 2.25 -54.38 -0.45
CA TYR A 173 1.58 -53.21 0.12
C TYR A 173 2.41 -51.92 -0.04
N ALA A 174 1.77 -50.75 0.05
CA ALA A 174 2.47 -49.45 0.09
C ALA A 174 1.62 -48.33 0.74
N LEU A 175 2.28 -47.53 1.58
CA LEU A 175 1.85 -46.20 2.02
C LEU A 175 2.42 -45.15 1.06
N ARG A 176 1.54 -44.34 0.47
CA ARG A 176 1.87 -43.38 -0.59
C ARG A 176 1.07 -42.10 -0.41
N LEU A 177 1.44 -41.05 -1.15
CA LEU A 177 0.72 -39.79 -1.24
C LEU A 177 0.22 -39.56 -2.68
N ALA A 178 -0.91 -38.88 -2.82
CA ALA A 178 -1.56 -38.55 -4.09
C ALA A 178 -1.86 -37.04 -4.17
N GLY A 179 -1.38 -36.37 -5.21
CA GLY A 179 -1.65 -34.93 -5.41
C GLY A 179 -3.08 -34.69 -5.89
N LYS A 180 -3.86 -33.87 -5.17
CA LYS A 180 -5.23 -33.48 -5.55
C LYS A 180 -5.46 -31.99 -5.26
N LYS A 181 -5.50 -31.15 -6.31
CA LYS A 181 -5.75 -29.70 -6.28
C LYS A 181 -4.75 -28.90 -5.43
N GLY A 182 -3.51 -29.36 -5.35
CA GLY A 182 -2.46 -28.79 -4.49
C GLY A 182 -2.32 -29.43 -3.10
N ASP A 183 -3.23 -30.33 -2.71
CA ASP A 183 -3.15 -31.08 -1.45
C ASP A 183 -2.43 -32.43 -1.65
N ALA A 184 -1.76 -32.92 -0.60
CA ALA A 184 -1.25 -34.28 -0.51
C ALA A 184 -2.25 -35.19 0.23
N CYS A 185 -2.98 -36.03 -0.49
CA CYS A 185 -3.89 -37.05 0.07
C CYS A 185 -3.13 -38.34 0.41
N VAL A 186 -3.47 -39.01 1.51
CA VAL A 186 -2.90 -40.31 1.88
C VAL A 186 -3.55 -41.43 1.05
N THR A 187 -2.74 -42.38 0.57
CA THR A 187 -3.22 -43.54 -0.19
C THR A 187 -2.52 -44.83 0.23
N PHE A 188 -3.30 -45.91 0.32
CA PHE A 188 -2.84 -47.28 0.49
C PHE A 188 -2.98 -48.03 -0.83
N LEU A 189 -2.01 -48.88 -1.19
CA LEU A 189 -2.07 -49.72 -2.39
C LEU A 189 -1.55 -51.13 -2.10
N PHE A 190 -2.27 -52.16 -2.55
CA PHE A 190 -1.78 -53.52 -2.69
C PHE A 190 -2.32 -54.16 -3.99
N ARG A 191 -1.97 -55.42 -4.22
CA ARG A 191 -2.48 -56.24 -5.32
C ARG A 191 -2.88 -57.64 -4.84
N SER A 192 -3.91 -58.25 -5.43
CA SER A 192 -4.34 -59.62 -5.15
C SER A 192 -3.35 -60.71 -5.62
N GLU A 193 -3.35 -61.83 -4.89
CA GLU A 193 -2.51 -63.03 -5.09
C GLU A 193 -2.56 -63.64 -6.51
N ASP A 194 -3.72 -63.62 -7.18
CA ASP A 194 -3.91 -64.15 -8.55
C ASP A 194 -3.03 -63.43 -9.60
N ASN A 195 -2.56 -62.21 -9.28
CA ASN A 195 -1.41 -61.49 -9.87
C ASN A 195 -1.15 -61.71 -11.38
N ARG A 196 -2.18 -61.56 -12.24
CA ARG A 196 -2.03 -61.86 -13.68
C ARG A 196 -1.53 -60.64 -14.43
N ARG A 197 -0.39 -60.78 -15.09
CA ARG A 197 0.31 -59.63 -15.71
C ARG A 197 -0.61 -58.79 -16.60
N GLY A 198 -0.70 -57.49 -16.30
CA GLY A 198 -1.45 -56.51 -17.10
C GLY A 198 -2.92 -56.28 -16.72
N LYS A 199 -3.45 -56.96 -15.70
CA LYS A 199 -4.80 -56.71 -15.18
C LYS A 199 -4.83 -55.56 -14.16
N SER A 200 -5.74 -54.61 -14.34
CA SER A 200 -5.96 -53.50 -13.39
C SER A 200 -6.95 -53.82 -12.27
N GLU A 201 -7.79 -54.83 -12.47
CA GLU A 201 -8.77 -55.31 -11.47
C GLU A 201 -8.10 -55.93 -10.24
N ASP A 202 -6.91 -56.52 -10.40
CA ASP A 202 -6.11 -57.10 -9.31
C ASP A 202 -5.53 -56.05 -8.34
N TYR A 203 -5.52 -54.74 -8.68
CA TYR A 203 -4.82 -53.69 -7.92
C TYR A 203 -5.78 -52.86 -7.06
N HIS A 204 -5.62 -52.88 -5.75
CA HIS A 204 -6.56 -52.24 -4.83
C HIS A 204 -5.94 -51.00 -4.20
N ARG A 205 -6.38 -49.82 -4.66
CA ARG A 205 -5.97 -48.52 -4.11
C ARG A 205 -7.11 -47.87 -3.34
N TRP A 206 -6.81 -47.45 -2.12
CA TRP A 206 -7.63 -46.52 -1.36
C TRP A 206 -6.94 -45.16 -1.30
N THR A 207 -7.70 -44.07 -1.40
CA THR A 207 -7.20 -42.68 -1.28
C THR A 207 -8.12 -41.83 -0.41
N SER A 208 -7.55 -41.00 0.46
CA SER A 208 -8.32 -40.05 1.30
C SER A 208 -9.02 -38.96 0.46
N LYS A 209 -10.15 -38.47 0.97
CA LYS A 209 -10.92 -37.37 0.35
C LYS A 209 -10.35 -35.99 0.66
N THR A 210 -9.58 -35.87 1.74
CA THR A 210 -8.88 -34.65 2.17
C THR A 210 -7.39 -34.95 2.30
N GLY A 211 -6.56 -33.94 2.02
CA GLY A 211 -5.10 -33.99 2.18
C GLY A 211 -4.59 -32.89 3.11
N PHE A 212 -3.29 -32.64 3.05
CA PHE A 212 -2.64 -31.47 3.68
C PHE A 212 -1.97 -30.59 2.62
N ASP A 213 -1.88 -29.28 2.90
CA ASP A 213 -1.24 -28.28 2.03
C ASP A 213 0.27 -28.60 1.89
N ILE A 214 0.76 -28.74 0.65
CA ILE A 214 2.19 -29.01 0.34
C ILE A 214 3.09 -27.84 0.80
N ASP A 215 4.31 -28.15 1.25
CA ASP A 215 5.33 -27.21 1.74
C ASP A 215 4.92 -26.37 2.98
N THR A 216 3.93 -26.82 3.76
CA THR A 216 3.51 -26.14 5.01
C THR A 216 4.17 -26.67 6.29
N GLY A 217 4.90 -27.78 6.21
CA GLY A 217 5.75 -28.30 7.28
C GLY A 217 5.75 -29.82 7.40
N TRP A 218 6.04 -30.28 8.62
CA TRP A 218 6.01 -31.68 9.01
C TRP A 218 4.58 -32.14 9.35
N HIS A 219 4.14 -33.22 8.72
CA HIS A 219 2.86 -33.88 8.95
C HIS A 219 3.08 -35.36 9.34
N HIS A 220 2.18 -35.90 10.16
CA HIS A 220 2.14 -37.33 10.47
C HIS A 220 1.11 -38.02 9.58
N VAL A 221 1.52 -39.05 8.83
CA VAL A 221 0.65 -39.79 7.91
C VAL A 221 0.62 -41.27 8.25
N ALA A 222 -0.57 -41.88 8.23
CA ALA A 222 -0.71 -43.32 8.47
C ALA A 222 -1.87 -43.96 7.71
N THR A 223 -1.77 -45.28 7.50
CA THR A 223 -2.87 -46.14 7.00
C THR A 223 -2.93 -47.42 7.80
N SER A 224 -4.13 -47.85 8.20
CA SER A 224 -4.39 -49.13 8.87
C SER A 224 -5.41 -49.94 8.08
N TYR A 225 -5.17 -51.23 7.88
CA TYR A 225 -6.01 -52.12 7.07
C TYR A 225 -5.95 -53.56 7.59
N THR A 226 -7.00 -54.34 7.34
CA THR A 226 -7.01 -55.80 7.49
C THR A 226 -7.31 -56.43 6.13
N PHE A 227 -6.38 -57.23 5.61
CA PHE A 227 -6.52 -57.87 4.31
C PHE A 227 -7.75 -58.80 4.28
N GLY A 228 -8.52 -58.72 3.20
CA GLY A 228 -9.81 -59.41 3.09
C GLY A 228 -11.02 -58.67 3.68
N LYS A 229 -10.83 -57.53 4.35
CA LYS A 229 -11.90 -56.74 5.00
C LYS A 229 -11.91 -55.28 4.51
N PRO A 230 -12.46 -54.97 3.32
CA PRO A 230 -12.34 -53.66 2.70
C PRO A 230 -12.86 -52.48 3.55
N GLU A 231 -13.79 -52.71 4.45
CA GLU A 231 -14.37 -51.75 5.39
C GLU A 231 -13.46 -51.41 6.59
N SER A 232 -12.38 -52.17 6.79
CA SER A 232 -11.38 -51.94 7.86
C SER A 232 -10.42 -50.78 7.56
N ILE A 233 -10.28 -50.36 6.30
CA ILE A 233 -9.31 -49.34 5.88
C ILE A 233 -9.54 -48.00 6.60
N ARG A 234 -8.50 -47.46 7.22
CA ARG A 234 -8.48 -46.12 7.83
C ARG A 234 -7.21 -45.40 7.41
N GLY A 235 -7.34 -44.18 6.91
CA GLY A 235 -6.21 -43.27 6.68
C GLY A 235 -6.19 -42.17 7.74
N TYR A 236 -5.01 -41.63 8.03
CA TYR A 236 -4.80 -40.61 9.05
C TYR A 236 -3.83 -39.53 8.56
N ILE A 237 -4.14 -38.27 8.88
CA ILE A 237 -3.24 -37.12 8.77
C ILE A 237 -3.26 -36.39 10.12
N ASP A 238 -2.10 -36.07 10.67
CA ASP A 238 -1.91 -35.27 11.89
C ASP A 238 -2.77 -35.77 13.08
N GLY A 239 -2.80 -37.09 13.24
CA GLY A 239 -3.55 -37.79 14.28
C GLY A 239 -5.07 -37.89 14.04
N LYS A 240 -5.60 -37.27 12.98
CA LYS A 240 -7.04 -37.29 12.65
C LYS A 240 -7.36 -38.41 11.66
N SER A 241 -8.36 -39.24 11.97
CA SER A 241 -8.91 -40.24 11.05
C SER A 241 -9.61 -39.58 9.87
N LEU A 242 -9.46 -40.15 8.68
CA LEU A 242 -9.95 -39.61 7.42
C LEU A 242 -10.94 -40.56 6.74
N ASN A 243 -11.88 -39.96 5.99
CA ASN A 243 -12.68 -40.66 5.00
C ASN A 243 -11.93 -40.73 3.66
N GLY A 244 -12.17 -41.80 2.90
CA GLY A 244 -11.57 -42.04 1.59
C GLY A 244 -12.41 -43.00 0.77
N GLU A 245 -11.90 -43.39 -0.39
CA GLU A 245 -12.59 -44.29 -1.32
C GLU A 245 -11.60 -45.19 -2.07
N TRP A 246 -12.08 -46.37 -2.48
CA TRP A 246 -11.31 -47.31 -3.29
C TRP A 246 -11.34 -46.85 -4.76
N ASP A 247 -10.37 -46.04 -5.17
CA ASP A 247 -10.34 -45.31 -6.45
C ASP A 247 -9.46 -45.97 -7.54
N PHE A 248 -9.01 -47.21 -7.32
CA PHE A 248 -8.41 -48.08 -8.34
C PHE A 248 -8.63 -49.55 -7.96
N GLY A 249 -9.07 -50.38 -8.93
CA GLY A 249 -9.46 -51.80 -8.78
C GLY A 249 -10.61 -52.10 -7.80
N GLY A 250 -10.98 -51.16 -6.94
CA GLY A 250 -12.09 -51.27 -6.00
C GLY A 250 -11.71 -51.97 -4.69
N ALA A 251 -12.73 -52.18 -3.86
CA ALA A 251 -12.65 -52.97 -2.63
C ALA A 251 -12.53 -54.47 -2.95
N THR A 252 -11.66 -55.20 -2.23
CA THR A 252 -11.51 -56.65 -2.38
C THR A 252 -11.55 -57.40 -1.05
N THR A 253 -11.94 -58.67 -1.11
CA THR A 253 -11.86 -59.66 -0.03
C THR A 253 -10.76 -60.70 -0.26
N GLU A 254 -9.94 -60.53 -1.29
CA GLU A 254 -8.87 -61.46 -1.68
C GLU A 254 -7.58 -61.28 -0.87
N ALA A 255 -6.72 -62.30 -0.92
CA ALA A 255 -5.37 -62.26 -0.33
C ALA A 255 -4.46 -61.31 -1.14
N PRO A 256 -3.55 -60.56 -0.49
CA PRO A 256 -2.54 -59.79 -1.20
C PRO A 256 -1.46 -60.70 -1.83
N VAL A 257 -0.66 -60.15 -2.75
CA VAL A 257 0.61 -60.76 -3.16
C VAL A 257 1.55 -60.82 -1.97
N VAL A 258 2.18 -61.99 -1.78
CA VAL A 258 3.22 -62.24 -0.80
C VAL A 258 4.41 -62.88 -1.53
N ASP A 259 5.60 -62.30 -1.38
CA ASP A 259 6.85 -62.74 -1.98
C ASP A 259 8.05 -62.10 -1.24
N ASP A 260 9.27 -62.52 -1.58
CA ASP A 260 10.51 -62.09 -0.91
C ASP A 260 11.12 -60.80 -1.54
N ASP A 261 10.34 -59.95 -2.23
CA ASP A 261 10.87 -58.70 -2.83
C ASP A 261 11.18 -57.63 -1.77
N GLU A 262 12.14 -56.74 -2.07
CA GLU A 262 12.63 -55.73 -1.13
C GLU A 262 11.53 -54.75 -0.68
N LEU A 263 11.69 -54.23 0.54
CA LEU A 263 10.95 -53.07 1.05
C LEU A 263 11.72 -51.78 0.71
N TRP A 264 11.06 -50.82 0.08
CA TRP A 264 11.66 -49.54 -0.32
C TRP A 264 11.00 -48.37 0.42
N ILE A 265 11.82 -47.48 0.99
CA ILE A 265 11.40 -46.19 1.57
C ILE A 265 11.74 -45.09 0.56
N GLY A 266 10.75 -44.26 0.23
CA GLY A 266 10.88 -43.11 -0.67
C GLY A 266 10.75 -43.41 -2.17
N SER A 267 10.62 -44.66 -2.62
CA SER A 267 10.44 -44.97 -4.06
C SER A 267 9.88 -46.38 -4.32
N ALA A 268 9.61 -46.67 -5.59
CA ALA A 268 9.31 -47.99 -6.16
C ALA A 268 9.60 -47.96 -7.68
N LEU A 269 9.19 -49.00 -8.42
CA LEU A 269 9.10 -49.02 -9.89
C LEU A 269 10.44 -48.70 -10.59
N ALA A 270 11.51 -49.39 -10.20
CA ALA A 270 12.87 -49.18 -10.72
C ALA A 270 13.34 -47.71 -10.64
N LEU A 271 13.07 -47.03 -9.51
CA LEU A 271 13.41 -45.62 -9.25
C LEU A 271 12.73 -44.65 -10.23
N ASN A 272 11.44 -44.87 -10.50
CA ASN A 272 10.67 -43.93 -11.32
C ASN A 272 10.53 -42.58 -10.61
N ALA A 273 11.12 -41.52 -11.17
CA ALA A 273 11.11 -40.17 -10.57
C ALA A 273 9.69 -39.60 -10.37
N GLY A 274 8.74 -39.96 -11.25
CA GLY A 274 7.33 -39.59 -11.10
C GLY A 274 6.64 -40.22 -9.89
N ASN A 275 7.20 -41.32 -9.35
CA ASN A 275 6.68 -42.05 -8.19
C ASN A 275 7.58 -41.96 -6.94
N SER A 276 8.76 -41.34 -7.05
CA SER A 276 9.70 -41.23 -5.93
C SER A 276 9.43 -39.97 -5.09
N PHE A 277 9.71 -40.06 -3.79
CA PHE A 277 9.48 -38.99 -2.82
C PHE A 277 10.33 -37.75 -3.12
N HIS A 278 9.74 -36.57 -2.89
CA HIS A 278 10.40 -35.29 -3.09
C HIS A 278 10.13 -34.35 -1.90
N GLY A 279 11.05 -34.37 -0.95
CA GLY A 279 10.91 -33.71 0.35
C GLY A 279 11.72 -34.45 1.42
N SER A 280 11.21 -34.50 2.65
CA SER A 280 11.84 -35.26 3.74
C SER A 280 10.88 -36.26 4.38
N ILE A 281 11.45 -37.36 4.89
CA ILE A 281 10.76 -38.44 5.63
C ILE A 281 11.50 -38.66 6.95
N ASP A 282 10.77 -38.94 8.02
CA ASP A 282 11.29 -39.41 9.30
C ASP A 282 10.34 -40.47 9.90
N GLU A 283 10.78 -41.16 10.95
CA GLU A 283 9.91 -41.93 11.85
C GLU A 283 8.97 -42.94 11.15
N VAL A 284 9.52 -43.75 10.24
CA VAL A 284 8.76 -44.74 9.44
C VAL A 284 8.56 -46.02 10.24
N ALA A 285 7.31 -46.46 10.44
CA ALA A 285 6.99 -47.71 11.16
C ALA A 285 5.96 -48.58 10.45
N ILE A 286 6.09 -49.90 10.64
CA ILE A 286 5.22 -50.97 10.12
C ILE A 286 4.80 -51.88 11.28
N TYR A 287 3.52 -52.21 11.38
CA TYR A 287 2.95 -53.04 12.46
C TYR A 287 2.11 -54.19 11.89
N ARG A 288 2.13 -55.37 12.54
CA ARG A 288 1.19 -56.49 12.27
C ARG A 288 -0.14 -56.39 13.05
N SER A 289 -0.57 -55.17 13.35
CA SER A 289 -1.88 -54.89 13.95
C SER A 289 -2.46 -53.62 13.33
N ALA A 290 -3.78 -53.49 13.35
CA ALA A 290 -4.45 -52.23 13.02
C ALA A 290 -4.50 -51.35 14.27
N LEU A 291 -3.62 -50.36 14.37
CA LEU A 291 -3.52 -49.50 15.56
C LEU A 291 -4.83 -48.71 15.81
N PRO A 292 -5.28 -48.60 17.08
CA PRO A 292 -6.44 -47.77 17.43
C PRO A 292 -6.23 -46.30 17.06
N ALA A 293 -7.31 -45.61 16.69
CA ALA A 293 -7.27 -44.21 16.29
C ALA A 293 -6.72 -43.29 17.39
N GLU A 294 -6.94 -43.63 18.66
CA GLU A 294 -6.42 -42.90 19.82
C GLU A 294 -4.89 -43.01 19.94
N ARG A 295 -4.29 -44.14 19.53
CA ARG A 295 -2.83 -44.31 19.50
C ARG A 295 -2.21 -43.45 18.41
N ILE A 296 -2.79 -43.46 17.21
CA ILE A 296 -2.35 -42.62 16.09
C ILE A 296 -2.57 -41.13 16.38
N ALA A 297 -3.66 -40.77 17.08
CA ALA A 297 -3.87 -39.40 17.56
C ALA A 297 -2.77 -38.95 18.54
N ALA A 298 -2.35 -39.83 19.46
CA ALA A 298 -1.30 -39.51 20.44
C ALA A 298 0.09 -39.30 19.82
N ARG A 299 0.35 -39.77 18.58
CA ARG A 299 1.58 -39.51 17.83
C ARG A 299 1.77 -38.02 17.52
N PHE A 300 0.68 -37.30 17.22
CA PHE A 300 0.73 -35.90 16.78
C PHE A 300 0.38 -34.92 17.91
N GLN A 301 1.36 -34.54 18.73
CA GLN A 301 1.22 -33.47 19.71
C GLN A 301 2.00 -32.22 19.28
N VAL A 302 1.28 -31.14 19.00
CA VAL A 302 1.85 -29.87 18.53
C VAL A 302 1.40 -28.71 19.43
N LEU A 303 2.33 -27.81 19.76
CA LEU A 303 2.04 -26.60 20.51
C LEU A 303 1.31 -25.59 19.62
N GLN A 304 -0.02 -25.64 19.61
CA GLN A 304 -0.87 -24.65 18.96
C GLN A 304 -0.82 -23.32 19.74
N PRO A 305 -0.48 -22.17 19.13
CA PRO A 305 -0.63 -20.88 19.78
C PRO A 305 -2.11 -20.61 20.10
N LYS A 306 -2.39 -20.02 21.26
CA LYS A 306 -3.77 -19.65 21.63
C LYS A 306 -4.22 -18.42 20.82
N PRO A 307 -5.48 -18.34 20.35
CA PRO A 307 -5.97 -17.18 19.64
C PRO A 307 -5.97 -15.93 20.54
N TYR A 308 -5.55 -14.79 20.00
CA TYR A 308 -5.53 -13.52 20.73
C TYR A 308 -6.96 -13.04 21.09
N LEU A 309 -7.20 -12.93 22.40
CA LEU A 309 -8.37 -12.29 22.99
C LEU A 309 -7.94 -10.93 23.56
N THR A 310 -8.64 -9.87 23.18
CA THR A 310 -8.33 -8.53 23.68
C THR A 310 -8.76 -8.39 25.14
N THR A 311 -7.89 -7.81 25.97
CA THR A 311 -8.15 -7.51 27.38
C THR A 311 -8.41 -6.03 27.63
N LEU A 312 -8.45 -5.23 26.56
CA LEU A 312 -8.68 -3.79 26.61
C LEU A 312 -10.18 -3.49 26.54
N GLU A 313 -10.66 -2.64 27.44
CA GLU A 313 -12.01 -2.09 27.36
C GLU A 313 -12.11 -1.05 26.24
N PRO A 314 -13.15 -1.10 25.39
CA PRO A 314 -13.38 -0.08 24.37
C PRO A 314 -13.78 1.27 25.00
N PRO A 315 -13.52 2.41 24.33
CA PRO A 315 -13.90 3.73 24.83
C PRO A 315 -15.43 3.91 24.87
N GLN A 316 -15.94 4.74 25.78
CA GLN A 316 -17.40 4.91 25.97
C GLN A 316 -18.10 5.56 24.75
N ASP A 317 -17.46 6.56 24.13
CA ASP A 317 -17.98 7.31 22.98
C ASP A 317 -17.35 6.86 21.64
N GLY A 318 -16.85 5.62 21.54
CA GLY A 318 -16.25 5.12 20.31
C GLY A 318 -15.96 3.62 20.32
N VAL A 319 -15.16 3.17 19.37
CA VAL A 319 -14.76 1.77 19.21
C VAL A 319 -13.24 1.65 19.24
N LEU A 320 -12.74 0.56 19.83
CA LEU A 320 -11.35 0.16 19.76
C LEU A 320 -11.11 -0.53 18.41
N VAL A 321 -10.07 -0.10 17.69
CA VAL A 321 -9.62 -0.74 16.45
C VAL A 321 -8.26 -1.38 16.68
N GLU A 322 -8.15 -2.66 16.37
CA GLU A 322 -6.93 -3.47 16.44
C GLU A 322 -6.61 -4.01 15.04
N VAL A 323 -5.35 -3.86 14.60
CA VAL A 323 -4.87 -4.31 13.27
C VAL A 323 -3.95 -5.52 13.44
N PHE A 324 -4.25 -6.58 12.71
CA PHE A 324 -3.55 -7.87 12.74
C PHE A 324 -2.83 -8.10 11.42
N GLU A 325 -1.51 -7.96 11.42
CA GLU A 325 -0.64 -8.23 10.28
C GLU A 325 -0.02 -9.63 10.38
N GLY A 326 0.57 -10.13 9.29
CA GLY A 326 1.14 -11.49 9.23
C GLY A 326 0.09 -12.59 9.01
N ILE A 327 -1.09 -12.21 8.52
CA ILE A 327 -2.18 -13.15 8.18
C ILE A 327 -1.75 -14.00 6.96
N PRO A 328 -1.99 -15.33 6.97
CA PRO A 328 -1.68 -16.18 5.82
C PRO A 328 -2.39 -15.70 4.54
N ASP A 329 -1.72 -15.84 3.39
CA ASP A 329 -2.27 -15.50 2.07
C ASP A 329 -3.25 -16.59 1.55
N LYS A 330 -4.28 -16.87 2.36
CA LYS A 330 -5.37 -17.81 2.11
C LYS A 330 -6.67 -17.05 2.45
N LEU A 331 -7.60 -16.97 1.49
CA LEU A 331 -8.90 -16.30 1.67
C LEU A 331 -9.81 -17.17 2.56
N SER A 332 -9.50 -17.20 3.86
CA SER A 332 -10.15 -18.03 4.87
C SER A 332 -10.02 -17.37 6.25
N TRP A 333 -10.96 -17.65 7.14
CA TRP A 333 -10.85 -17.33 8.56
C TRP A 333 -10.10 -18.41 9.37
N ASP A 334 -9.65 -19.49 8.72
CA ASP A 334 -8.89 -20.58 9.32
C ASP A 334 -7.41 -20.20 9.50
N PHE A 335 -7.17 -19.30 10.45
CA PHE A 335 -5.85 -18.91 10.93
C PHE A 335 -5.93 -18.54 12.42
N ILE A 336 -4.81 -18.67 13.13
CA ILE A 336 -4.68 -18.17 14.50
C ILE A 336 -4.22 -16.72 14.41
N ALA A 337 -5.10 -15.79 14.79
CA ALA A 337 -4.76 -14.36 14.79
C ALA A 337 -3.56 -14.09 15.73
N PRO A 338 -2.51 -13.39 15.25
CA PRO A 338 -1.38 -13.00 16.08
C PRO A 338 -1.78 -11.90 17.07
N GLU A 339 -0.83 -11.34 17.82
CA GLU A 339 -1.08 -10.08 18.53
C GLU A 339 -1.22 -8.92 17.51
N PRO A 340 -2.05 -7.91 17.81
CA PRO A 340 -2.25 -6.79 16.89
C PRO A 340 -1.03 -5.87 16.87
N THR A 341 -0.56 -5.52 15.68
CA THR A 341 0.61 -4.66 15.46
C THR A 341 0.31 -3.18 15.71
N GLU A 342 -0.94 -2.76 15.54
CA GLU A 342 -1.39 -1.39 15.75
C GLU A 342 -2.75 -1.35 16.45
N ARG A 343 -2.93 -0.35 17.31
CA ARG A 343 -4.23 -0.01 17.93
C ARG A 343 -4.54 1.48 17.76
N PHE A 344 -5.81 1.82 17.62
CA PHE A 344 -6.35 3.20 17.63
C PHE A 344 -7.86 3.17 17.91
N THR A 345 -8.52 4.33 17.87
CA THR A 345 -9.97 4.44 18.10
C THR A 345 -10.69 5.11 16.94
N GLU A 346 -11.90 4.64 16.65
CA GLU A 346 -12.83 5.24 15.70
C GLU A 346 -14.13 5.66 16.43
N PRO A 347 -14.94 6.60 15.90
CA PRO A 347 -16.16 7.06 16.58
C PRO A 347 -17.33 6.07 16.44
N ALA A 348 -17.32 5.23 15.41
CA ALA A 348 -18.44 4.38 15.00
C ALA A 348 -17.94 3.03 14.47
N PHE A 349 -18.85 2.06 14.30
CA PHE A 349 -18.62 0.85 13.53
C PHE A 349 -18.65 1.14 12.02
N ALA A 350 -17.81 2.07 11.58
CA ALA A 350 -17.61 2.44 10.20
C ALA A 350 -16.16 2.84 9.99
N LEU A 351 -15.60 2.50 8.84
CA LEU A 351 -14.20 2.74 8.51
C LEU A 351 -14.14 3.56 7.21
N ALA A 352 -13.81 4.85 7.32
CA ALA A 352 -13.59 5.71 6.15
C ALA A 352 -12.26 5.35 5.46
N GLU A 353 -11.19 5.28 6.25
CA GLU A 353 -9.84 4.85 5.88
C GLU A 353 -9.18 4.22 7.11
N ILE A 354 -8.20 3.33 6.92
CA ILE A 354 -7.37 2.84 8.03
C ILE A 354 -6.26 3.89 8.28
N ALA A 355 -6.09 4.30 9.55
CA ALA A 355 -4.98 5.15 9.98
C ALA A 355 -3.65 4.61 9.41
N HIS A 356 -2.76 5.48 8.95
CA HIS A 356 -1.60 5.05 8.19
C HIS A 356 -0.50 4.45 9.09
N LYS A 357 0.22 3.45 8.55
CA LYS A 357 1.41 2.88 9.18
C LYS A 357 2.63 3.70 8.78
N TYR A 358 3.54 3.90 9.73
CA TYR A 358 4.75 4.70 9.53
C TYR A 358 5.97 3.91 10.01
N SER A 359 7.11 4.08 9.33
CA SER A 359 8.39 3.52 9.78
C SER A 359 8.98 4.34 10.93
N SER A 360 10.09 3.88 11.51
CA SER A 360 10.87 4.64 12.50
C SER A 360 11.48 5.96 11.98
N LEU A 361 11.39 6.24 10.67
CA LEU A 361 11.72 7.53 10.07
C LEU A 361 10.50 8.45 9.92
N GLY A 362 9.29 7.99 10.27
CA GLY A 362 8.04 8.74 10.09
C GLY A 362 7.54 8.80 8.65
N VAL A 363 8.13 8.03 7.73
CA VAL A 363 7.64 7.89 6.35
C VAL A 363 6.60 6.78 6.26
N ARG A 364 5.59 6.93 5.38
CA ARG A 364 4.55 5.92 5.16
C ARG A 364 5.17 4.56 4.90
N ALA A 365 4.67 3.52 5.55
CA ALA A 365 5.11 2.14 5.37
C ALA A 365 3.96 1.26 4.90
N ASP A 366 4.27 0.25 4.09
CA ASP A 366 3.28 -0.75 3.68
C ASP A 366 2.91 -1.66 4.87
N ARG A 367 1.67 -2.16 4.89
CA ARG A 367 1.24 -3.25 5.78
C ARG A 367 1.52 -4.60 5.15
N SER A 368 1.55 -5.67 5.95
CA SER A 368 1.42 -7.02 5.37
C SER A 368 0.14 -7.10 4.53
N ASN A 369 0.17 -7.84 3.43
CA ASN A 369 -0.99 -8.09 2.60
C ASN A 369 -1.13 -9.62 2.47
N PRO A 370 -2.18 -10.26 3.03
CA PRO A 370 -3.33 -9.67 3.71
C PRO A 370 -3.08 -9.17 5.15
N PHE A 371 -4.08 -8.50 5.71
CA PHE A 371 -4.20 -8.17 7.15
C PHE A 371 -5.68 -8.15 7.58
N VAL A 372 -5.95 -8.20 8.89
CA VAL A 372 -7.31 -8.15 9.45
C VAL A 372 -7.46 -6.95 10.37
N VAL A 373 -8.64 -6.33 10.36
CA VAL A 373 -9.01 -5.25 11.27
C VAL A 373 -10.14 -5.74 12.18
N ARG A 374 -9.95 -5.68 13.50
CA ARG A 374 -10.99 -5.94 14.50
C ARG A 374 -11.45 -4.61 15.08
N VAL A 375 -12.76 -4.41 15.13
CA VAL A 375 -13.43 -3.24 15.69
C VAL A 375 -14.30 -3.73 16.85
N THR A 376 -13.98 -3.31 18.07
CA THR A 376 -14.70 -3.71 19.29
C THR A 376 -15.31 -2.51 19.96
N GLY A 377 -16.58 -2.61 20.34
CA GLY A 377 -17.35 -1.51 20.91
C GLY A 377 -18.56 -2.00 21.67
N ASP A 378 -19.20 -1.09 22.37
CA ASP A 378 -20.05 -1.42 23.51
C ASP A 378 -21.35 -0.62 23.40
N VAL A 379 -22.43 -1.28 22.94
CA VAL A 379 -23.61 -0.60 22.38
C VAL A 379 -24.88 -1.04 23.08
N ALA A 380 -25.71 -0.08 23.49
CA ALA A 380 -27.08 -0.36 23.93
C ALA A 380 -27.97 -0.66 22.71
N LEU A 381 -28.49 -1.89 22.62
CA LEU A 381 -29.35 -2.31 21.51
C LEU A 381 -30.83 -2.19 21.92
N PRO A 382 -31.75 -1.74 21.05
CA PRO A 382 -33.18 -1.68 21.37
C PRO A 382 -33.73 -3.04 21.78
N ASN A 383 -34.58 -3.08 22.82
CA ASN A 383 -35.26 -4.32 23.23
C ASN A 383 -36.19 -4.82 22.12
N GLY A 384 -36.08 -6.09 21.74
CA GLY A 384 -36.85 -6.69 20.65
C GLY A 384 -36.00 -7.24 19.52
N GLU A 385 -36.63 -7.57 18.40
CA GLU A 385 -35.94 -8.07 17.20
C GLU A 385 -35.46 -6.89 16.35
N SER A 386 -34.15 -6.64 16.38
CA SER A 386 -33.47 -5.67 15.52
C SER A 386 -32.82 -6.40 14.34
N ARG A 387 -32.49 -5.68 13.26
CA ARG A 387 -31.75 -6.24 12.12
C ARG A 387 -30.39 -5.57 12.00
N PHE A 388 -29.32 -6.34 12.08
CA PHE A 388 -27.98 -5.88 11.72
C PHE A 388 -27.81 -5.93 10.21
N LEU A 389 -27.14 -4.93 9.65
CA LEU A 389 -26.56 -4.92 8.31
C LEU A 389 -25.06 -4.79 8.45
N ILE A 390 -24.29 -5.63 7.76
CA ILE A 390 -22.86 -5.40 7.53
C ILE A 390 -22.62 -5.11 6.05
N ARG A 391 -21.94 -3.99 5.79
CA ARG A 391 -21.41 -3.63 4.47
C ARG A 391 -19.89 -3.76 4.50
N SER A 392 -19.32 -4.47 3.53
CA SER A 392 -17.87 -4.52 3.32
C SER A 392 -17.53 -4.93 1.89
N ARG A 393 -16.34 -4.57 1.42
CA ARG A 393 -15.79 -5.04 0.14
C ARG A 393 -15.35 -6.50 0.15
N SER A 394 -14.75 -6.88 1.26
CA SER A 394 -14.17 -8.20 1.49
C SER A 394 -15.00 -8.96 2.52
N ALA A 395 -14.53 -10.14 2.92
CA ALA A 395 -15.12 -10.88 4.02
C ALA A 395 -15.11 -10.03 5.31
N SER A 396 -16.24 -10.02 6.01
CA SER A 396 -16.32 -9.45 7.36
C SER A 396 -17.34 -10.19 8.20
N ARG A 397 -17.16 -10.21 9.52
CA ARG A 397 -18.02 -10.97 10.43
C ARG A 397 -18.27 -10.20 11.73
N LEU A 398 -19.52 -10.17 12.17
CA LEU A 398 -19.96 -9.49 13.38
C LEU A 398 -20.36 -10.50 14.44
N PHE A 399 -19.76 -10.34 15.62
CA PHE A 399 -20.09 -11.06 16.83
C PHE A 399 -20.80 -10.15 17.83
N VAL A 400 -21.81 -10.67 18.52
CA VAL A 400 -22.44 -10.05 19.69
C VAL A 400 -22.23 -10.98 20.87
N ASP A 401 -21.61 -10.47 21.94
CA ASP A 401 -21.22 -11.21 23.15
C ASP A 401 -20.48 -12.54 22.83
N GLY A 402 -19.57 -12.47 21.84
CA GLY A 402 -18.76 -13.59 21.38
C GLY A 402 -19.47 -14.59 20.45
N LYS A 403 -20.77 -14.41 20.14
CA LYS A 403 -21.52 -15.27 19.22
C LYS A 403 -21.59 -14.61 17.83
N LEU A 404 -21.27 -15.37 16.78
CA LEU A 404 -21.39 -14.92 15.40
C LEU A 404 -22.86 -14.63 15.06
N VAL A 405 -23.16 -13.44 14.56
CA VAL A 405 -24.52 -13.00 14.19
C VAL A 405 -24.67 -12.86 12.68
N VAL A 406 -23.68 -12.29 11.98
CA VAL A 406 -23.73 -12.08 10.54
C VAL A 406 -22.33 -12.08 9.91
N GLU A 407 -22.22 -12.60 8.68
CA GLU A 407 -20.96 -12.71 7.94
C GLU A 407 -21.15 -12.41 6.45
N ASN A 408 -20.29 -11.54 5.91
CA ASN A 408 -20.03 -11.33 4.50
C ASN A 408 -18.93 -12.31 4.06
N LEU A 409 -19.16 -13.04 2.97
CA LEU A 409 -18.23 -14.06 2.48
C LEU A 409 -17.03 -13.47 1.75
N PHE A 410 -15.98 -14.27 1.52
CA PHE A 410 -14.85 -13.86 0.68
C PHE A 410 -15.30 -13.60 -0.78
N PRO A 411 -14.94 -12.45 -1.37
CA PRO A 411 -15.40 -12.08 -2.71
C PRO A 411 -14.81 -13.01 -3.80
N LYS A 412 -15.59 -13.22 -4.86
CA LYS A 412 -15.24 -14.09 -6.00
C LYS A 412 -15.21 -13.30 -7.30
N PHE A 413 -14.07 -12.69 -7.61
CA PHE A 413 -13.87 -11.93 -8.83
C PHE A 413 -13.67 -12.83 -10.06
N ARG A 414 -14.42 -12.59 -11.15
CA ARG A 414 -14.12 -13.19 -12.46
C ARG A 414 -13.25 -12.22 -13.27
N GLY A 415 -12.03 -12.65 -13.58
CA GLY A 415 -11.03 -11.81 -14.26
C GLY A 415 -11.28 -11.56 -15.75
N ASP A 416 -12.42 -11.99 -16.32
CA ASP A 416 -12.71 -11.91 -17.75
C ASP A 416 -13.32 -10.56 -18.20
N GLY A 417 -13.83 -9.74 -17.28
CA GLY A 417 -14.42 -8.44 -17.60
C GLY A 417 -15.86 -8.51 -18.14
N HIS A 418 -16.50 -9.68 -18.09
CA HIS A 418 -17.83 -9.96 -18.65
C HIS A 418 -18.90 -10.26 -17.58
N GLU A 419 -18.71 -9.87 -16.32
CA GLU A 419 -19.77 -9.87 -15.31
C GLU A 419 -20.91 -8.90 -15.66
N GLU A 420 -22.05 -8.99 -14.98
CA GLU A 420 -23.19 -8.09 -15.21
C GLU A 420 -22.90 -6.66 -14.73
N VAL A 421 -23.46 -5.66 -15.41
CA VAL A 421 -23.47 -4.28 -14.93
C VAL A 421 -24.39 -4.21 -13.71
N TRP A 422 -23.93 -3.57 -12.63
CA TRP A 422 -24.70 -3.57 -11.39
C TRP A 422 -25.92 -2.64 -11.52
N GLY A 423 -27.08 -3.09 -11.03
CA GLY A 423 -28.27 -2.24 -10.92
C GLY A 423 -28.04 -1.08 -9.95
N LEU A 424 -28.59 0.09 -10.26
CA LEU A 424 -28.32 1.32 -9.51
C LEU A 424 -29.06 1.35 -8.16
N ASP A 425 -30.28 0.82 -8.13
CA ASP A 425 -31.18 0.82 -6.97
C ASP A 425 -30.91 -0.35 -6.00
N ARG A 426 -29.68 -0.87 -5.95
CA ARG A 426 -29.27 -1.91 -4.98
C ARG A 426 -29.11 -1.31 -3.59
N MET A 427 -30.23 -0.95 -2.96
CA MET A 427 -30.31 -0.38 -1.62
C MET A 427 -30.80 -1.43 -0.61
N PRO A 428 -30.34 -1.40 0.66
CA PRO A 428 -30.83 -2.32 1.68
C PRO A 428 -32.28 -2.03 2.13
N ALA A 429 -32.74 -0.78 1.94
CA ALA A 429 -34.12 -0.35 2.11
C ALA A 429 -34.35 0.98 1.34
N PRO A 430 -35.59 1.36 1.01
CA PRO A 430 -35.88 2.63 0.31
C PRO A 430 -35.27 3.84 1.01
N GLY A 431 -34.72 4.78 0.23
CA GLY A 431 -34.08 6.01 0.73
C GLY A 431 -32.71 5.82 1.40
N HIS A 432 -32.17 4.59 1.42
CA HIS A 432 -30.85 4.31 1.98
C HIS A 432 -29.77 4.35 0.90
N ARG A 433 -28.54 4.44 1.38
CA ARG A 433 -27.32 4.41 0.58
C ARG A 433 -27.25 3.15 -0.29
N ALA A 434 -27.24 3.32 -1.62
CA ALA A 434 -27.06 2.22 -2.55
C ALA A 434 -25.69 1.53 -2.38
N LEU A 435 -25.60 0.27 -2.80
CA LEU A 435 -24.41 -0.56 -2.73
C LEU A 435 -23.46 -0.25 -3.89
N ARG A 436 -22.18 -0.08 -3.57
CA ARG A 436 -21.12 0.22 -4.55
C ARG A 436 -20.59 -1.06 -5.21
N PRO A 437 -20.16 -1.04 -6.49
CA PRO A 437 -19.52 -2.20 -7.11
C PRO A 437 -18.34 -2.75 -6.29
N GLY A 438 -18.35 -4.07 -6.10
CA GLY A 438 -17.40 -4.80 -5.25
C GLY A 438 -17.75 -4.86 -3.76
N ASP A 439 -18.64 -4.00 -3.28
CA ASP A 439 -19.12 -4.03 -1.89
C ASP A 439 -20.36 -4.94 -1.79
N GLN A 440 -20.57 -5.53 -0.60
CA GLN A 440 -21.65 -6.50 -0.34
C GLN A 440 -22.34 -6.19 1.00
N ASP A 441 -23.68 -6.27 1.01
CA ASP A 441 -24.55 -6.13 2.18
C ASP A 441 -25.09 -7.51 2.60
N THR A 442 -24.93 -7.88 3.87
CA THR A 442 -25.67 -9.00 4.48
C THR A 442 -26.47 -8.51 5.69
N ILE A 443 -27.74 -8.93 5.79
CA ILE A 443 -28.66 -8.56 6.85
C ILE A 443 -29.00 -9.80 7.69
N ALA A 444 -29.02 -9.68 9.02
CA ALA A 444 -29.46 -10.72 9.94
C ALA A 444 -30.28 -10.16 11.11
N SER A 445 -31.33 -10.89 11.52
CA SER A 445 -32.08 -10.59 12.74
C SER A 445 -31.27 -10.93 13.99
N PHE A 446 -31.38 -10.09 15.02
CA PHE A 446 -30.88 -10.33 16.37
C PHE A 446 -31.90 -9.86 17.40
N LYS A 447 -32.22 -10.72 18.36
CA LYS A 447 -33.13 -10.40 19.46
C LYS A 447 -32.34 -9.90 20.67
N SER A 448 -32.44 -8.60 20.94
CA SER A 448 -31.86 -7.92 22.10
C SER A 448 -32.84 -7.91 23.28
N ASP A 449 -32.30 -7.87 24.50
CA ASP A 449 -33.04 -7.70 25.76
C ASP A 449 -33.14 -6.23 26.23
N GLY A 450 -32.60 -5.30 25.44
CA GLY A 450 -32.55 -3.87 25.75
C GLY A 450 -31.29 -3.42 26.49
N GLN A 451 -30.34 -4.32 26.77
CA GLN A 451 -29.11 -4.01 27.50
C GLN A 451 -27.97 -3.55 26.58
N LYS A 452 -26.84 -3.26 27.21
CA LYS A 452 -25.57 -2.99 26.54
C LYS A 452 -24.89 -4.32 26.18
N HIS A 453 -24.62 -4.51 24.90
CA HIS A 453 -23.93 -5.69 24.38
C HIS A 453 -22.52 -5.34 23.90
N ARG A 454 -21.61 -6.31 23.96
CA ARG A 454 -20.27 -6.16 23.36
C ARG A 454 -20.29 -6.65 21.93
N LEU A 455 -20.06 -5.73 21.00
CA LEU A 455 -19.96 -5.99 19.57
C LEU A 455 -18.49 -6.11 19.19
N THR A 456 -18.14 -7.15 18.45
CA THR A 456 -16.82 -7.32 17.83
C THR A 456 -17.01 -7.61 16.35
N TRP A 457 -16.45 -6.77 15.50
CA TRP A 457 -16.56 -6.86 14.05
C TRP A 457 -15.17 -7.02 13.45
N GLU A 458 -14.98 -8.04 12.63
CA GLU A 458 -13.70 -8.32 11.97
C GLU A 458 -13.85 -8.16 10.46
N VAL A 459 -12.88 -7.48 9.82
CA VAL A 459 -12.83 -7.23 8.38
C VAL A 459 -11.49 -7.73 7.84
N PHE A 460 -11.53 -8.62 6.85
CA PHE A 460 -10.34 -9.16 6.20
C PHE A 460 -9.95 -8.28 5.00
N LEU A 461 -8.71 -7.78 4.94
CA LEU A 461 -8.28 -6.83 3.92
C LEU A 461 -7.11 -7.39 3.10
N GLY A 462 -7.29 -7.38 1.77
CA GLY A 462 -6.28 -7.81 0.79
C GLY A 462 -6.23 -9.32 0.55
N GLY A 463 -5.08 -9.77 0.05
CA GLY A 463 -4.76 -11.12 -0.41
C GLY A 463 -4.02 -11.10 -1.74
N LYS A 464 -3.53 -12.26 -2.21
CA LYS A 464 -2.69 -12.45 -3.41
C LYS A 464 -3.11 -11.70 -4.67
N SER A 465 -4.42 -11.51 -4.84
CA SER A 465 -5.07 -10.93 -6.01
C SER A 465 -6.04 -9.79 -5.66
N VAL A 466 -6.10 -9.36 -4.40
CA VAL A 466 -7.11 -8.41 -3.90
C VAL A 466 -6.39 -7.27 -3.18
N ARG A 467 -6.82 -6.02 -3.40
CA ARG A 467 -6.23 -4.87 -2.70
C ARG A 467 -6.86 -4.65 -1.32
N PRO A 468 -6.12 -4.09 -0.36
CA PRO A 468 -6.62 -3.82 1.00
C PRO A 468 -7.47 -2.54 1.12
N GLU A 469 -8.17 -2.10 0.07
CA GLU A 469 -9.10 -0.97 0.20
C GLU A 469 -10.44 -1.39 0.83
N LEU A 470 -10.99 -0.53 1.67
CA LEU A 470 -12.19 -0.79 2.46
C LEU A 470 -13.49 -0.83 1.64
N GLY A 471 -13.59 -0.06 0.54
CA GLY A 471 -14.90 0.31 0.01
C GLY A 471 -15.72 1.07 1.06
N GLU A 472 -17.02 0.81 1.12
CA GLU A 472 -17.95 1.43 2.07
C GLU A 472 -18.18 0.56 3.31
N THR A 473 -17.10 0.31 4.06
CA THR A 473 -17.12 -0.66 5.17
C THR A 473 -17.78 -0.10 6.43
N CYS A 474 -18.94 -0.65 6.82
CA CYS A 474 -19.67 -0.29 8.05
C CYS A 474 -20.60 -1.40 8.60
N VAL A 475 -21.03 -1.23 9.85
CA VAL A 475 -22.13 -1.96 10.48
C VAL A 475 -23.26 -0.97 10.75
N ALA A 476 -24.48 -1.34 10.37
CA ALA A 476 -25.69 -0.58 10.64
C ALA A 476 -26.75 -1.45 11.35
N LEU A 477 -27.71 -0.80 11.98
CA LEU A 477 -28.82 -1.44 12.69
C LEU A 477 -30.14 -0.79 12.27
N ALA A 478 -31.13 -1.62 11.98
CA ALA A 478 -32.53 -1.22 11.97
C ALA A 478 -33.20 -1.69 13.27
N ALA A 479 -33.89 -0.76 13.94
CA ALA A 479 -34.61 -1.02 15.18
C ALA A 479 -35.84 -1.91 14.94
N PRO A 480 -36.45 -2.50 16.01
CA PRO A 480 -37.72 -3.20 15.89
C PRO A 480 -38.77 -2.34 15.18
N ASP A 481 -39.57 -2.97 14.33
CA ASP A 481 -40.63 -2.35 13.52
C ASP A 481 -40.19 -1.19 12.59
N SER A 482 -38.88 -1.04 12.33
CA SER A 482 -38.33 -0.05 11.40
C SER A 482 -37.55 -0.68 10.26
N ASP A 483 -37.79 -0.24 9.03
CA ASP A 483 -36.97 -0.55 7.84
C ASP A 483 -35.79 0.42 7.65
N SER A 484 -35.57 1.37 8.57
CA SER A 484 -34.45 2.31 8.45
C SER A 484 -33.19 1.85 9.19
N PHE A 485 -32.09 1.74 8.44
CA PHE A 485 -30.77 1.41 8.95
C PHE A 485 -29.99 2.67 9.33
N ALA A 486 -29.49 2.71 10.56
CA ALA A 486 -28.52 3.70 11.02
C ALA A 486 -27.17 3.04 11.28
N VAL A 487 -26.08 3.67 10.84
CA VAL A 487 -24.70 3.26 11.13
C VAL A 487 -24.48 3.26 12.64
N LEU A 488 -23.95 2.16 13.16
CA LEU A 488 -23.78 1.94 14.59
C LEU A 488 -22.69 2.83 15.18
N HIS A 489 -23.04 3.51 16.26
CA HIS A 489 -22.15 4.31 17.09
C HIS A 489 -22.58 4.07 18.53
N PRO A 490 -21.66 3.92 19.50
CA PRO A 490 -22.00 3.68 20.90
C PRO A 490 -23.03 4.66 21.51
N THR A 491 -23.03 5.92 21.07
CA THR A 491 -23.88 6.98 21.65
C THR A 491 -24.61 7.86 20.63
N LYS A 492 -24.14 7.98 19.36
CA LYS A 492 -24.72 8.90 18.35
C LYS A 492 -24.82 8.26 16.95
N PRO A 493 -25.72 7.27 16.75
CA PRO A 493 -25.92 6.66 15.44
C PRO A 493 -26.42 7.68 14.41
N PHE A 494 -26.12 7.44 13.13
CA PHE A 494 -26.53 8.31 12.03
C PHE A 494 -27.10 7.48 10.87
N ALA A 495 -28.08 8.01 10.14
CA ALA A 495 -28.77 7.27 9.08
C ALA A 495 -27.80 6.82 7.97
N LEU A 496 -27.98 5.61 7.43
CA LEU A 496 -27.22 5.11 6.28
C LEU A 496 -27.80 5.69 4.97
N THR A 497 -27.70 7.02 4.81
CA THR A 497 -28.10 7.77 3.61
C THR A 497 -26.87 8.30 2.87
N ASP A 498 -27.05 8.81 1.64
CA ASP A 498 -25.94 9.41 0.89
C ASP A 498 -25.36 10.64 1.59
N ASP A 499 -26.20 11.56 2.08
CA ASP A 499 -25.77 12.80 2.74
C ASP A 499 -24.99 12.50 4.03
N ALA A 500 -25.60 11.77 4.97
CA ALA A 500 -25.03 11.52 6.30
C ALA A 500 -23.75 10.70 6.25
N TRP A 501 -23.66 9.70 5.34
CA TRP A 501 -22.42 8.97 5.10
C TRP A 501 -21.32 9.87 4.53
N THR A 502 -21.66 10.74 3.58
CA THR A 502 -20.68 11.63 2.94
C THR A 502 -20.13 12.65 3.91
N ASP A 503 -21.00 13.27 4.72
CA ASP A 503 -20.61 14.21 5.78
C ASP A 503 -19.77 13.52 6.86
N TRP A 504 -20.07 12.27 7.21
CA TRP A 504 -19.27 11.49 8.14
C TRP A 504 -17.89 11.15 7.58
N VAL A 505 -17.79 10.61 6.37
CA VAL A 505 -16.51 10.35 5.68
C VAL A 505 -15.72 11.64 5.48
N ALA A 506 -16.39 12.75 5.19
CA ALA A 506 -15.75 14.04 4.98
C ALA A 506 -15.02 14.51 6.24
N ARG A 507 -15.74 14.62 7.36
CA ARG A 507 -15.18 14.97 8.68
C ARG A 507 -14.14 13.98 9.14
N ARG A 508 -14.38 12.67 8.98
CA ARG A 508 -13.47 11.65 9.49
C ARG A 508 -12.12 11.68 8.78
N ARG A 509 -12.08 11.94 7.48
CA ARG A 509 -10.83 12.17 6.74
C ARG A 509 -10.02 13.35 7.30
N ASP A 510 -10.68 14.43 7.69
CA ASP A 510 -10.02 15.62 8.22
C ASP A 510 -9.44 15.36 9.64
N GLU A 511 -10.17 14.61 10.47
CA GLU A 511 -9.67 14.10 11.75
C GLU A 511 -8.46 13.15 11.57
N LEU A 512 -8.53 12.26 10.56
CA LEU A 512 -7.46 11.31 10.25
C LEU A 512 -6.16 12.00 9.81
N VAL A 513 -6.20 13.17 9.18
CA VAL A 513 -4.98 13.97 8.89
C VAL A 513 -4.24 14.31 10.20
N THR A 514 -4.99 14.69 11.24
CA THR A 514 -4.42 15.03 12.56
C THR A 514 -3.88 13.78 13.27
N LEU A 515 -4.64 12.67 13.28
CA LEU A 515 -4.19 11.40 13.87
C LEU A 515 -2.92 10.88 13.18
N ASN A 516 -2.89 10.89 11.84
CA ASN A 516 -1.73 10.47 11.06
C ASN A 516 -0.51 11.37 11.31
N GLN A 517 -0.69 12.68 11.47
CA GLN A 517 0.40 13.60 11.85
C GLN A 517 0.96 13.29 13.25
N GLN A 518 0.11 12.96 14.23
CA GLN A 518 0.56 12.53 15.55
C GLN A 518 1.36 11.23 15.43
N ARG A 519 0.82 10.19 14.77
CA ARG A 519 1.49 8.89 14.56
C ARG A 519 2.87 9.04 13.89
N ARG A 520 3.03 9.91 12.88
CA ARG A 520 4.33 10.21 12.26
C ARG A 520 5.35 10.77 13.25
N ARG A 521 4.95 11.74 14.07
CA ARG A 521 5.82 12.39 15.06
C ARG A 521 6.21 11.43 16.18
N GLU A 522 5.34 10.49 16.53
CA GLU A 522 5.63 9.45 17.52
C GLU A 522 6.57 8.37 16.98
N ALA A 523 6.35 7.91 15.74
CA ALA A 523 7.21 6.94 15.10
C ALA A 523 8.62 7.47 14.80
N SER A 524 8.76 8.78 14.56
CA SER A 524 10.04 9.42 14.17
C SER A 524 10.83 10.11 15.29
N ARG A 525 10.51 9.88 16.57
CA ARG A 525 11.15 10.58 17.71
C ARG A 525 12.70 10.52 17.68
N ASP A 526 13.28 9.35 17.45
CA ASP A 526 14.74 9.17 17.38
C ASP A 526 15.35 9.77 16.11
N TRP A 527 14.58 9.79 15.02
CA TRP A 527 14.97 10.40 13.75
C TRP A 527 15.03 11.93 13.86
N VAL A 528 14.04 12.55 14.51
CA VAL A 528 14.06 13.98 14.85
C VAL A 528 15.25 14.31 15.75
N ALA A 529 15.57 13.46 16.73
CA ALA A 529 16.75 13.66 17.58
C ALA A 529 18.08 13.59 16.79
N PHE A 530 18.16 12.78 15.73
CA PHE A 530 19.30 12.77 14.80
C PHE A 530 19.38 14.09 14.00
N TRP A 531 18.28 14.55 13.40
CA TRP A 531 18.28 15.81 12.64
C TRP A 531 18.62 17.03 13.51
N ASN A 532 18.11 17.11 14.74
CA ASN A 532 18.46 18.19 15.67
C ASN A 532 19.98 18.27 15.91
N ARG A 533 20.66 17.14 16.13
CA ARG A 533 22.14 17.10 16.26
C ARG A 533 22.85 17.53 14.98
N ARG A 534 22.35 17.09 13.82
CA ARG A 534 22.88 17.47 12.51
C ARG A 534 22.72 18.98 12.24
N HIS A 535 21.60 19.59 12.62
CA HIS A 535 21.39 21.04 12.50
C HIS A 535 22.21 21.84 13.50
N GLU A 536 22.46 21.31 14.71
CA GLU A 536 23.44 21.90 15.64
C GLU A 536 24.85 21.90 15.05
N PHE A 537 25.25 20.82 14.38
CA PHE A 537 26.52 20.74 13.67
C PHE A 537 26.59 21.74 12.51
N ALA A 538 25.53 21.84 11.70
CA ALA A 538 25.40 22.84 10.63
C ALA A 538 25.56 24.29 11.16
N ARG A 539 24.89 24.63 12.28
CA ARG A 539 25.03 25.94 12.96
C ARG A 539 26.43 26.24 13.51
N ARG A 540 27.27 25.23 13.75
CA ARG A 540 28.68 25.42 14.19
C ARG A 540 29.61 25.65 13.00
N LEU A 541 29.28 25.10 11.83
CA LEU A 541 30.05 25.27 10.59
C LEU A 541 29.70 26.57 9.84
N VAL A 542 28.42 26.93 9.80
CA VAL A 542 27.93 28.12 9.10
C VAL A 542 27.64 29.22 10.11
N VAL A 543 28.42 30.31 10.05
CA VAL A 543 28.24 31.48 10.91
C VAL A 543 26.94 32.20 10.52
N SER A 544 26.00 32.32 11.47
CA SER A 544 24.78 33.10 11.29
C SER A 544 25.11 34.55 10.87
N PRO A 545 24.48 35.07 9.80
CA PRO A 545 24.85 36.36 9.24
C PRO A 545 24.39 37.53 10.12
N SER A 546 25.33 38.15 10.83
CA SER A 546 25.06 39.31 11.69
C SER A 546 24.74 40.58 10.87
N GLY A 547 23.57 41.17 11.06
CA GLY A 547 23.30 42.56 10.65
C GLY A 547 22.90 42.77 9.18
N GLY A 548 22.10 41.87 8.61
CA GLY A 548 21.45 42.03 7.30
C GLY A 548 19.93 41.90 7.39
N THR A 549 19.21 42.51 6.45
CA THR A 549 17.82 42.19 6.11
C THR A 549 17.71 42.15 4.59
N ILE A 550 16.70 41.46 4.05
CA ILE A 550 16.40 41.45 2.61
C ILE A 550 16.37 42.89 2.06
N ASP A 551 15.63 43.77 2.74
CA ASP A 551 15.50 45.17 2.33
C ASP A 551 16.82 45.95 2.37
N LYS A 552 17.68 45.72 3.38
CA LYS A 552 18.98 46.39 3.49
C LYS A 552 19.92 45.98 2.36
N LEU A 553 20.06 44.66 2.13
CA LEU A 553 20.94 44.11 1.11
C LEU A 553 20.45 44.44 -0.32
N MET A 554 19.16 44.71 -0.49
CA MET A 554 18.62 45.29 -1.72
C MET A 554 18.98 46.78 -1.88
N HIS A 555 18.84 47.60 -0.83
CA HIS A 555 19.11 49.06 -0.88
C HIS A 555 20.61 49.43 -0.94
N GLU A 556 21.51 48.50 -0.59
CA GLU A 556 22.97 48.66 -0.74
C GLU A 556 23.45 48.37 -2.18
N GLY A 557 22.59 47.80 -3.02
CA GLY A 557 22.79 47.64 -4.47
C GLY A 557 22.60 48.94 -5.27
N LYS A 558 22.97 48.91 -6.56
CA LYS A 558 22.93 50.08 -7.48
C LYS A 558 21.52 50.51 -7.93
N ASP A 559 20.45 50.07 -7.28
CA ASP A 559 19.07 50.18 -7.78
C ASP A 559 18.29 51.34 -7.14
N ARG A 560 18.78 52.57 -7.32
CA ARG A 560 18.21 53.78 -6.66
C ARG A 560 17.06 54.47 -7.41
N GLN A 561 16.64 53.99 -8.59
CA GLN A 561 15.73 54.75 -9.47
C GLN A 561 14.76 53.93 -10.34
N LYS A 562 13.72 53.35 -9.72
CA LYS A 562 12.35 53.27 -10.30
C LYS A 562 11.37 53.54 -9.15
N VAL A 563 10.25 54.26 -9.38
CA VAL A 563 9.34 54.68 -8.29
C VAL A 563 8.48 53.51 -7.81
N GLU A 564 9.03 52.75 -6.86
CA GLU A 564 8.39 51.59 -6.23
C GLU A 564 7.16 51.99 -5.42
N ARG A 565 5.98 51.61 -5.90
CA ARG A 565 4.71 51.80 -5.19
C ARG A 565 4.37 50.53 -4.40
N ARG A 566 4.09 50.69 -3.10
CA ARG A 566 3.52 49.62 -2.26
C ARG A 566 2.18 49.15 -2.87
N THR A 567 1.97 47.85 -2.92
CA THR A 567 0.69 47.25 -3.31
C THR A 567 -0.35 47.51 -2.21
N ASP A 568 -1.61 47.72 -2.58
CA ASP A 568 -2.69 47.93 -1.60
C ASP A 568 -2.98 46.64 -0.79
N ASP A 569 -3.82 46.75 0.23
CA ASP A 569 -4.07 45.66 1.16
C ASP A 569 -4.95 44.54 0.59
N TRP A 570 -5.84 44.81 -0.37
CA TRP A 570 -6.62 43.79 -1.06
C TRP A 570 -5.73 42.98 -2.02
N SER A 571 -4.93 43.68 -2.83
CA SER A 571 -3.91 43.07 -3.69
C SER A 571 -2.89 42.26 -2.88
N PHE A 572 -2.43 42.78 -1.74
CA PHE A 572 -1.53 42.04 -0.85
C PHE A 572 -2.18 40.75 -0.32
N LEU A 573 -3.42 40.82 0.18
CA LEU A 573 -4.12 39.64 0.69
C LEU A 573 -4.31 38.57 -0.40
N ARG A 574 -4.72 38.97 -1.61
CA ARG A 574 -4.87 38.05 -2.76
C ARG A 574 -3.53 37.37 -3.08
N ARG A 575 -2.44 38.15 -3.20
CA ARG A 575 -1.09 37.66 -3.46
C ARG A 575 -0.62 36.68 -2.38
N ALA A 576 -0.73 37.06 -1.10
CA ALA A 576 -0.29 36.26 0.03
C ALA A 576 -1.01 34.90 0.09
N CYS A 577 -2.32 34.85 -0.10
CA CYS A 577 -3.07 33.60 -0.13
C CYS A 577 -2.66 32.72 -1.33
N LEU A 578 -2.60 33.29 -2.54
CA LEU A 578 -2.23 32.54 -3.75
C LEU A 578 -0.81 31.96 -3.66
N ASP A 579 0.13 32.69 -3.07
CA ASP A 579 1.53 32.29 -2.93
C ASP A 579 1.79 31.32 -1.78
N THR A 580 0.98 31.39 -0.72
CA THR A 580 1.19 30.61 0.50
C THR A 580 0.34 29.35 0.49
N ILE A 581 -0.96 29.45 0.19
CA ILE A 581 -1.93 28.34 0.26
C ILE A 581 -2.51 27.94 -1.10
N GLY A 582 -2.12 28.60 -2.19
CA GLY A 582 -2.52 28.22 -3.55
C GLY A 582 -3.94 28.61 -3.95
N THR A 583 -4.69 29.32 -3.12
CA THR A 583 -6.05 29.77 -3.43
C THR A 583 -6.23 31.25 -3.17
N ILE A 584 -7.25 31.85 -3.78
CA ILE A 584 -7.79 33.13 -3.32
C ILE A 584 -8.22 33.05 -1.83
N PRO A 585 -8.25 34.17 -1.07
CA PRO A 585 -8.71 34.17 0.30
C PRO A 585 -10.18 33.75 0.43
N THR A 586 -10.47 33.01 1.49
CA THR A 586 -11.84 32.77 1.95
C THR A 586 -12.43 34.03 2.60
N ALA A 587 -13.74 34.05 2.83
CA ALA A 587 -14.40 35.10 3.62
C ALA A 587 -13.80 35.22 5.04
N GLU A 588 -13.35 34.11 5.63
CA GLU A 588 -12.67 34.10 6.93
C GLU A 588 -11.30 34.78 6.87
N HIS A 589 -10.56 34.62 5.78
CA HIS A 589 -9.25 35.26 5.59
C HIS A 589 -9.40 36.78 5.43
N ILE A 590 -10.40 37.23 4.66
CA ILE A 590 -10.76 38.65 4.54
C ILE A 590 -11.15 39.23 5.90
N LYS A 591 -12.05 38.57 6.63
CA LYS A 591 -12.51 39.00 7.96
C LYS A 591 -11.36 39.06 8.97
N PHE A 592 -10.49 38.03 8.99
CA PHE A 592 -9.32 38.01 9.86
C PHE A 592 -8.37 39.17 9.56
N PHE A 593 -8.00 39.36 8.29
CA PHE A 593 -7.03 40.36 7.84
C PHE A 593 -7.49 41.79 8.15
N PHE A 594 -8.70 42.19 7.74
CA PHE A 594 -9.21 43.54 8.04
C PHE A 594 -9.59 43.73 9.51
N GLY A 595 -9.74 42.66 10.30
CA GLY A 595 -9.84 42.71 11.76
C GLY A 595 -8.50 42.99 12.47
N GLN A 596 -7.35 42.88 11.80
CA GLN A 596 -6.05 43.18 12.41
C GLN A 596 -5.66 44.67 12.33
N PRO A 597 -4.92 45.20 13.33
CA PRO A 597 -4.31 46.53 13.27
C PRO A 597 -3.42 46.69 12.03
N GLU A 598 -3.52 47.84 11.35
CA GLU A 598 -2.82 48.06 10.06
C GLU A 598 -1.30 47.81 10.13
N ALA A 599 -0.66 48.15 11.25
CA ALA A 599 0.78 47.96 11.46
C ALA A 599 1.22 46.48 11.52
N THR A 600 0.34 45.56 11.91
CA THR A 600 0.66 44.12 12.07
C THR A 600 -0.17 43.22 11.16
N ARG A 601 -1.16 43.77 10.45
CA ARG A 601 -2.10 43.05 9.58
C ARG A 601 -1.43 42.11 8.58
N ARG A 602 -0.37 42.58 7.92
CA ARG A 602 0.35 41.81 6.90
C ARG A 602 1.15 40.64 7.49
N SER A 603 1.87 40.85 8.59
CA SER A 603 2.59 39.76 9.27
C SER A 603 1.64 38.74 9.90
N ALA A 604 0.55 39.21 10.51
CA ALA A 604 -0.45 38.34 11.13
C ALA A 604 -1.14 37.38 10.13
N ILE A 605 -1.45 37.82 8.90
CA ILE A 605 -1.99 36.90 7.88
C ILE A 605 -0.90 35.97 7.33
N ILE A 606 0.34 36.43 7.18
CA ILE A 606 1.46 35.55 6.78
C ILE A 606 1.61 34.39 7.77
N ASP A 607 1.62 34.66 9.07
CA ASP A 607 1.74 33.62 10.10
C ASP A 607 0.54 32.67 10.12
N LYS A 608 -0.69 33.19 9.92
CA LYS A 608 -1.89 32.35 9.77
C LYS A 608 -1.79 31.43 8.55
N LEU A 609 -1.47 31.96 7.37
CA LEU A 609 -1.38 31.18 6.13
C LEU A 609 -0.25 30.14 6.17
N LEU A 610 0.90 30.45 6.79
CA LEU A 610 2.00 29.48 6.96
C LEU A 610 1.66 28.34 7.93
N ALA A 611 0.70 28.54 8.84
CA ALA A 611 0.21 27.49 9.74
C ALA A 611 -0.87 26.59 9.10
N GLU A 612 -1.47 27.01 7.98
CA GLU A 612 -2.58 26.28 7.35
C GLU A 612 -2.14 25.06 6.53
N PRO A 613 -2.95 23.97 6.48
CA PRO A 613 -2.69 22.81 5.62
C PRO A 613 -2.56 23.15 4.13
N GLY A 614 -3.22 24.22 3.66
CA GLY A 614 -3.14 24.69 2.27
C GLY A 614 -1.71 25.04 1.82
N TYR A 615 -0.79 25.32 2.75
CA TYR A 615 0.63 25.44 2.42
C TYR A 615 1.19 24.14 1.81
N ALA A 616 0.83 22.99 2.37
CA ALA A 616 1.23 21.71 1.82
C ALA A 616 0.62 21.48 0.44
N ASP A 617 -0.69 21.73 0.28
CA ASP A 617 -1.39 21.63 -1.01
C ASP A 617 -0.68 22.42 -2.12
N HIS A 618 -0.29 23.68 -1.84
CA HIS A 618 0.35 24.55 -2.83
C HIS A 618 1.79 24.12 -3.20
N TRP A 619 2.49 23.43 -2.30
CA TRP A 619 3.86 22.97 -2.56
C TRP A 619 3.94 21.65 -3.32
N VAL A 620 2.96 20.75 -3.17
CA VAL A 620 3.01 19.39 -3.75
C VAL A 620 3.10 19.41 -5.27
N SER A 621 2.22 20.13 -5.96
CA SER A 621 2.18 20.19 -7.44
C SER A 621 3.53 20.55 -8.07
N TYR A 622 4.20 21.56 -7.52
CA TYR A 622 5.53 21.99 -7.98
C TYR A 622 6.59 20.89 -7.80
N TRP A 623 6.60 20.23 -6.64
CA TRP A 623 7.54 19.14 -6.39
C TRP A 623 7.20 17.85 -7.14
N GLN A 624 5.94 17.62 -7.53
CA GLN A 624 5.61 16.56 -8.50
C GLN A 624 6.25 16.82 -9.86
N ASP A 625 6.34 18.07 -10.31
CA ASP A 625 7.02 18.41 -11.56
C ASP A 625 8.53 18.38 -11.47
N VAL A 626 9.11 18.96 -10.42
CA VAL A 626 10.56 18.99 -10.20
C VAL A 626 11.12 17.59 -9.92
N LEU A 627 10.35 16.69 -9.32
CA LEU A 627 10.77 15.31 -9.01
C LEU A 627 10.26 14.25 -10.01
N ALA A 628 9.62 14.67 -11.10
CA ALA A 628 9.05 13.78 -12.12
C ALA A 628 8.11 12.69 -11.54
N GLU A 629 7.18 13.08 -10.65
CA GLU A 629 6.21 12.17 -10.03
C GLU A 629 5.14 11.77 -11.06
N ASN A 630 5.17 10.50 -11.47
CA ASN A 630 4.45 10.03 -12.64
C ASN A 630 3.63 8.75 -12.34
N PRO A 631 2.65 8.77 -11.42
CA PRO A 631 1.88 7.60 -11.01
C PRO A 631 0.74 7.33 -12.01
N ASN A 632 1.07 6.66 -13.10
CA ASN A 632 0.10 6.08 -14.02
C ASN A 632 0.35 4.57 -14.15
N ILE A 633 0.18 3.86 -13.03
CA ILE A 633 0.31 2.40 -12.99
C ILE A 633 -1.08 1.76 -13.14
N LEU A 634 -1.72 2.08 -14.27
CA LEU A 634 -2.97 1.49 -14.74
C LEU A 634 -2.78 0.92 -16.15
N ASN A 635 -2.12 1.71 -17.02
CA ASN A 635 -1.47 1.28 -18.26
C ASN A 635 -0.02 1.80 -18.22
N PRO A 636 0.98 1.02 -17.78
CA PRO A 636 2.33 1.52 -17.57
C PRO A 636 2.97 1.99 -18.88
N THR A 637 3.41 3.23 -18.86
CA THR A 637 4.23 3.92 -19.87
C THR A 637 5.66 4.11 -19.36
N LEU A 638 6.53 4.66 -20.22
CA LEU A 638 7.92 4.95 -19.87
C LEU A 638 8.01 5.94 -18.68
N ASN A 639 8.88 5.61 -17.73
CA ASN A 639 9.17 6.39 -16.53
C ASN A 639 8.01 6.56 -15.53
N ASN A 640 6.98 5.70 -15.52
CA ASN A 640 6.00 5.77 -14.43
C ASN A 640 6.64 5.40 -13.08
N THR A 641 6.31 6.18 -12.05
CA THR A 641 6.80 5.99 -10.67
C THR A 641 5.69 5.42 -9.79
N GLY A 642 6.03 4.90 -8.61
CA GLY A 642 5.05 4.77 -7.55
C GLY A 642 4.60 6.18 -7.09
N PRO A 643 3.41 6.32 -6.47
CA PRO A 643 3.00 7.59 -5.88
C PRO A 643 3.86 7.88 -4.65
N PHE A 644 4.55 9.03 -4.66
CA PHE A 644 5.24 9.59 -3.49
C PHE A 644 4.73 11.00 -3.13
N ARG A 645 3.74 11.52 -3.88
CA ARG A 645 3.04 12.80 -3.61
C ARG A 645 2.50 12.95 -2.18
N TRP A 646 2.07 11.86 -1.55
CA TRP A 646 1.51 11.91 -0.21
C TRP A 646 2.58 12.18 0.86
N TRP A 647 3.77 11.59 0.73
CA TRP A 647 4.93 11.95 1.54
C TRP A 647 5.41 13.38 1.28
N ILE A 648 5.31 13.89 0.04
CA ILE A 648 5.58 15.32 -0.25
C ILE A 648 4.61 16.19 0.57
N HIS A 649 3.31 15.91 0.50
CA HIS A 649 2.27 16.64 1.24
C HIS A 649 2.51 16.58 2.75
N GLU A 650 2.71 15.39 3.31
CA GLU A 650 2.98 15.21 4.74
C GLU A 650 4.24 15.95 5.20
N SER A 651 5.28 16.02 4.37
CA SER A 651 6.52 16.73 4.69
C SER A 651 6.32 18.25 4.79
N PHE A 652 5.53 18.86 3.90
CA PHE A 652 5.20 20.30 4.01
C PHE A 652 4.18 20.59 5.11
N LEU A 653 3.26 19.67 5.38
CA LEU A 653 2.30 19.76 6.49
C LEU A 653 3.02 19.72 7.86
N ASP A 654 4.06 18.90 7.99
CA ASP A 654 4.87 18.76 9.21
C ASP A 654 5.93 19.86 9.37
N ASN A 655 6.12 20.72 8.36
CA ASN A 655 7.27 21.63 8.23
C ASN A 655 8.61 20.90 8.37
N LYS A 656 8.76 19.78 7.64
CA LYS A 656 9.98 18.97 7.65
C LYS A 656 11.18 19.78 7.14
N PRO A 657 12.32 19.77 7.86
CA PRO A 657 13.59 20.32 7.39
C PRO A 657 13.91 19.86 5.96
N PHE A 658 14.36 20.78 5.10
CA PHE A 658 14.49 20.45 3.69
C PHE A 658 15.67 19.51 3.39
N ASP A 659 16.72 19.51 4.21
CA ASP A 659 17.79 18.51 4.17
C ASP A 659 17.29 17.11 4.53
N GLN A 660 16.38 17.00 5.50
CA GLN A 660 15.67 15.76 5.81
C GLN A 660 14.76 15.31 4.65
N PHE A 661 13.99 16.22 4.03
CA PHE A 661 13.16 15.92 2.87
C PHE A 661 13.97 15.30 1.72
N VAL A 662 15.09 15.94 1.35
CA VAL A 662 15.97 15.43 0.29
C VAL A 662 16.60 14.09 0.68
N THR A 663 16.98 13.92 1.93
CA THR A 663 17.58 12.67 2.42
C THR A 663 16.61 11.50 2.38
N GLU A 664 15.37 11.68 2.86
CA GLU A 664 14.34 10.63 2.81
C GLU A 664 13.98 10.22 1.37
N LEU A 665 13.93 11.19 0.44
CA LEU A 665 13.74 10.91 -0.99
C LEU A 665 14.88 10.06 -1.58
N ILE A 666 16.12 10.37 -1.23
CA ILE A 666 17.32 9.67 -1.73
C ILE A 666 17.45 8.27 -1.11
N LEU A 667 17.10 8.10 0.17
CA LEU A 667 17.03 6.78 0.82
C LEU A 667 15.99 5.87 0.15
N MET A 668 14.89 6.44 -0.37
CA MET A 668 13.76 5.74 -1.00
C MET A 668 13.19 4.63 -0.10
N GLU A 669 13.04 4.92 1.19
CA GLU A 669 12.49 3.99 2.18
C GLU A 669 10.96 4.14 2.32
N GLY A 670 10.34 3.15 2.97
CA GLY A 670 8.89 3.10 3.15
C GLY A 670 8.12 2.59 1.93
N SER A 671 6.83 2.93 1.91
CA SER A 671 5.84 2.45 0.96
C SER A 671 6.27 2.67 -0.49
N VAL A 672 6.15 1.64 -1.32
CA VAL A 672 6.41 1.73 -2.76
C VAL A 672 5.15 2.11 -3.57
N ARG A 673 3.95 1.80 -3.06
CA ARG A 673 2.68 1.97 -3.79
C ARG A 673 1.61 2.83 -3.10
N TYR A 674 1.76 3.13 -1.81
CA TYR A 674 0.76 3.82 -0.97
C TYR A 674 1.22 5.21 -0.43
N GLY A 675 2.15 5.87 -1.14
CA GLY A 675 2.48 7.28 -0.91
C GLY A 675 3.84 7.59 -0.26
N GLY A 676 4.67 6.61 0.06
CA GLY A 676 6.00 6.79 0.66
C GLY A 676 7.13 7.12 -0.35
N PRO A 677 8.32 7.54 0.13
CA PRO A 677 9.51 7.80 -0.70
C PRO A 677 9.95 6.61 -1.57
N GLY A 678 9.69 5.37 -1.12
CA GLY A 678 9.91 4.16 -1.91
C GLY A 678 9.30 4.21 -3.32
N GLY A 679 8.20 4.95 -3.52
CA GLY A 679 7.59 5.17 -4.83
C GLY A 679 8.51 5.86 -5.84
N PHE A 680 9.46 6.68 -5.38
CA PHE A 680 10.46 7.34 -6.23
C PHE A 680 11.46 6.35 -6.83
N SER A 681 11.66 5.15 -6.25
CA SER A 681 12.60 4.15 -6.79
C SER A 681 12.17 3.53 -8.12
N ILE A 682 10.87 3.54 -8.44
CA ILE A 682 10.32 2.93 -9.67
C ILE A 682 10.52 3.86 -10.87
N ALA A 683 10.88 3.28 -12.01
CA ALA A 683 10.61 3.84 -13.34
C ALA A 683 10.18 2.71 -14.29
N SER A 684 8.88 2.55 -14.54
CA SER A 684 8.34 1.52 -15.44
C SER A 684 8.90 1.67 -16.86
N GLN A 685 9.14 0.54 -17.54
CA GLN A 685 9.72 0.46 -18.89
C GLN A 685 11.11 1.12 -19.05
N ASN A 686 11.78 1.49 -17.94
CA ASN A 686 13.14 2.04 -17.93
C ASN A 686 14.14 0.95 -17.49
N ASP A 687 15.24 0.81 -18.22
CA ASP A 687 16.27 -0.21 -17.99
C ASP A 687 17.39 0.21 -17.03
N VAL A 688 17.46 1.49 -16.64
CA VAL A 688 18.37 2.02 -15.60
C VAL A 688 17.65 3.09 -14.78
N PRO A 689 16.66 2.72 -13.95
CA PRO A 689 15.84 3.67 -13.20
C PRO A 689 16.69 4.65 -12.38
N MET A 690 17.77 4.18 -11.75
CA MET A 690 18.64 4.99 -10.89
C MET A 690 19.38 6.11 -11.64
N ALA A 691 19.68 5.95 -12.93
CA ALA A 691 20.27 7.02 -13.74
C ALA A 691 19.26 8.15 -14.01
N ALA A 692 17.98 7.81 -14.22
CA ALA A 692 16.93 8.82 -14.31
C ALA A 692 16.75 9.55 -12.96
N LYS A 693 16.80 8.83 -11.83
CA LYS A 693 16.72 9.46 -10.50
C LYS A 693 17.93 10.35 -10.19
N ALA A 694 19.14 9.95 -10.60
CA ALA A 694 20.34 10.77 -10.45
C ALA A 694 20.24 12.11 -11.20
N HIS A 695 19.71 12.10 -12.43
CA HIS A 695 19.41 13.33 -13.19
C HIS A 695 18.39 14.21 -12.46
N VAL A 696 17.26 13.63 -12.03
CA VAL A 696 16.22 14.35 -11.26
C VAL A 696 16.80 15.00 -10.00
N ILE A 697 17.55 14.25 -9.19
CA ILE A 697 18.17 14.74 -7.95
C ILE A 697 19.17 15.87 -8.24
N GLY A 698 20.04 15.70 -9.23
CA GLY A 698 21.04 16.71 -9.61
C GLY A 698 20.42 18.02 -10.10
N GLN A 699 19.42 17.93 -10.97
CA GLN A 699 18.72 19.10 -11.50
C GLN A 699 17.86 19.79 -10.40
N ALA A 700 17.13 19.01 -9.61
CA ALA A 700 16.25 19.52 -8.55
C ALA A 700 17.02 20.25 -7.44
N PHE A 701 18.12 19.67 -6.95
CA PHE A 701 18.75 20.11 -5.70
C PHE A 701 20.13 20.76 -5.88
N LEU A 702 20.78 20.59 -7.02
CA LEU A 702 22.11 21.17 -7.30
C LEU A 702 22.16 22.03 -8.58
N GLY A 703 21.10 22.05 -9.39
CA GLY A 703 21.07 22.81 -10.65
C GLY A 703 21.96 22.21 -11.75
N LEU A 704 22.17 20.89 -11.72
CA LEU A 704 23.07 20.15 -12.62
C LEU A 704 22.28 19.48 -13.75
N GLU A 705 22.39 20.02 -14.97
CA GLU A 705 21.70 19.50 -16.15
C GLU A 705 22.44 18.31 -16.79
N MET A 706 22.17 17.10 -16.27
CA MET A 706 22.80 15.84 -16.69
C MET A 706 21.99 15.01 -17.70
N LYS A 707 20.91 15.50 -18.32
CA LYS A 707 20.07 14.68 -19.21
C LYS A 707 20.82 14.11 -20.41
N CYS A 708 21.72 14.91 -21.02
CA CYS A 708 22.60 14.45 -22.10
C CYS A 708 23.57 13.33 -21.64
N ALA A 709 24.04 13.41 -20.38
CA ALA A 709 24.92 12.42 -19.74
C ALA A 709 24.28 11.02 -19.60
N ARG A 710 23.05 10.82 -20.05
CA ARG A 710 22.40 9.51 -20.16
C ARG A 710 23.05 8.60 -21.23
N CYS A 711 23.42 9.16 -22.38
CA CYS A 711 23.83 8.36 -23.57
C CYS A 711 25.22 8.70 -24.13
N HIS A 712 25.78 9.84 -23.75
CA HIS A 712 27.09 10.36 -24.17
C HIS A 712 27.53 11.44 -23.16
N ASP A 713 28.79 11.88 -23.16
CA ASP A 713 29.21 13.04 -22.37
C ASP A 713 28.43 14.30 -22.80
N ALA A 714 28.08 15.18 -21.87
CA ALA A 714 27.28 16.36 -22.16
C ALA A 714 28.03 17.33 -23.10
N PRO A 715 27.48 17.72 -24.26
CA PRO A 715 28.18 18.58 -25.21
C PRO A 715 28.20 20.06 -24.81
N TYR A 716 27.37 20.46 -23.85
CA TYR A 716 27.18 21.85 -23.45
C TYR A 716 27.47 22.10 -21.95
N HIS A 717 27.85 21.08 -21.19
CA HIS A 717 28.11 21.12 -19.74
C HIS A 717 29.34 20.26 -19.43
N GLU A 718 30.00 20.45 -18.27
CA GLU A 718 31.21 19.67 -17.92
C GLU A 718 30.93 18.20 -17.51
N PHE A 719 29.66 17.74 -17.55
CA PHE A 719 29.25 16.43 -17.05
C PHE A 719 29.55 15.29 -18.02
N LEU A 720 30.30 14.30 -17.55
CA LEU A 720 30.59 13.06 -18.28
C LEU A 720 29.45 12.05 -18.11
N GLN A 721 29.33 11.12 -19.05
CA GLN A 721 28.43 9.98 -18.91
C GLN A 721 28.74 9.16 -17.62
N ARG A 722 30.02 9.07 -17.26
CA ARG A 722 30.48 8.41 -16.04
C ARG A 722 29.95 9.05 -14.76
N ASP A 723 29.74 10.36 -14.74
CA ASP A 723 29.31 11.08 -13.53
C ASP A 723 27.88 10.68 -13.17
N LEU A 724 26.97 10.72 -14.15
CA LEU A 724 25.58 10.28 -13.97
C LEU A 724 25.49 8.82 -13.54
N PHE A 725 26.27 7.92 -14.15
CA PHE A 725 26.27 6.50 -13.78
C PHE A 725 26.93 6.22 -12.43
N SER A 726 27.86 7.07 -11.96
CA SER A 726 28.44 6.97 -10.61
C SER A 726 27.43 7.33 -9.53
N LEU A 727 26.60 8.36 -9.78
CA LEU A 727 25.45 8.70 -8.94
C LEU A 727 24.37 7.62 -8.99
N ALA A 728 24.10 7.05 -10.17
CA ALA A 728 23.17 5.92 -10.33
C ALA A 728 23.60 4.72 -9.47
N ALA A 729 24.89 4.38 -9.47
CA ALA A 729 25.44 3.32 -8.63
C ALA A 729 25.37 3.64 -7.12
N LEU A 730 25.58 4.90 -6.70
CA LEU A 730 25.31 5.34 -5.31
C LEU A 730 23.84 5.12 -4.92
N LEU A 731 22.90 5.47 -5.81
CA LEU A 731 21.45 5.25 -5.61
C LEU A 731 21.04 3.77 -5.67
N LYS A 732 21.79 2.93 -6.39
CA LYS A 732 21.54 1.49 -6.49
C LYS A 732 22.04 0.70 -5.28
N ARG A 733 23.06 1.22 -4.57
CA ARG A 733 23.86 0.54 -3.54
C ARG A 733 24.78 -0.58 -4.06
N GLU A 734 25.00 -0.62 -5.36
CA GLU A 734 25.90 -1.56 -6.06
C GLU A 734 26.37 -0.94 -7.39
N PRO A 735 27.40 -1.49 -8.07
CA PRO A 735 27.81 -1.02 -9.39
C PRO A 735 26.67 -1.06 -10.42
N GLU A 736 26.53 0.02 -11.20
CA GLU A 736 25.52 0.10 -12.25
C GLU A 736 26.11 -0.35 -13.60
N LYS A 737 25.32 -1.02 -14.44
CA LYS A 737 25.75 -1.43 -15.79
C LYS A 737 25.15 -0.50 -16.85
N VAL A 738 25.95 -0.12 -17.84
CA VAL A 738 25.49 0.69 -18.98
C VAL A 738 24.77 -0.23 -19.99
N PRO A 739 23.45 -0.11 -20.22
CA PRO A 739 22.76 -0.91 -21.23
C PRO A 739 23.03 -0.37 -22.64
N LYS A 740 22.71 -1.17 -23.65
CA LYS A 740 22.87 -0.80 -25.07
C LYS A 740 22.04 0.43 -25.48
N THR A 741 20.91 0.67 -24.82
CA THR A 741 20.01 1.83 -25.01
C THR A 741 20.63 3.15 -24.55
N SER A 742 21.59 3.10 -23.61
CA SER A 742 22.26 4.24 -23.02
C SER A 742 23.61 4.52 -23.68
N SER A 743 23.70 4.26 -24.99
CA SER A 743 24.89 4.52 -25.81
C SER A 743 24.43 4.83 -27.23
N LEU A 744 25.10 5.77 -27.88
CA LEU A 744 24.92 5.95 -29.32
C LEU A 744 25.63 4.85 -30.11
N ASN A 745 25.06 4.42 -31.22
CA ASN A 745 25.73 3.55 -32.17
C ASN A 745 26.64 4.40 -33.08
N LEU A 746 27.91 4.55 -32.70
CA LEU A 746 28.88 5.37 -33.43
C LEU A 746 29.23 4.80 -34.82
N GLU A 747 29.15 3.48 -35.02
CA GLU A 747 29.41 2.85 -36.32
C GLU A 747 28.38 3.29 -37.38
N ALA A 748 27.12 3.48 -36.97
CA ALA A 748 26.05 3.97 -37.84
C ALA A 748 26.26 5.42 -38.34
N PHE A 749 27.05 6.23 -37.62
CA PHE A 749 27.45 7.57 -38.07
C PHE A 749 28.59 7.49 -39.09
N ALA A 750 29.58 6.64 -38.85
CA ALA A 750 30.70 6.40 -39.76
C ALA A 750 30.22 5.90 -41.15
N VAL A 751 29.27 4.96 -41.19
CA VAL A 751 28.66 4.46 -42.43
C VAL A 751 27.92 5.55 -43.22
N ARG A 752 27.50 6.64 -42.56
CA ARG A 752 26.82 7.79 -43.19
C ARG A 752 27.76 8.96 -43.50
N GLY A 753 29.09 8.80 -43.32
CA GLY A 753 30.08 9.83 -43.59
C GLY A 753 29.94 11.07 -42.72
N ARG A 754 29.44 10.94 -41.48
CA ARG A 754 29.28 12.04 -40.52
C ARG A 754 30.04 11.73 -39.24
N GLU A 755 30.86 12.67 -38.76
CA GLU A 755 31.47 12.54 -37.45
C GLU A 755 30.44 12.79 -36.33
N PRO A 756 30.51 12.06 -35.20
CA PRO A 756 29.66 12.32 -34.04
C PRO A 756 29.98 13.67 -33.40
N LEU A 757 28.96 14.52 -33.21
CA LEU A 757 29.10 15.81 -32.50
C LEU A 757 29.22 15.67 -30.97
N VAL A 758 29.28 14.44 -30.47
CA VAL A 758 29.28 14.09 -29.04
C VAL A 758 30.22 12.92 -28.78
N LYS A 759 30.79 12.86 -27.57
CA LYS A 759 31.73 11.80 -27.16
C LYS A 759 31.01 10.77 -26.30
N VAL A 760 31.17 9.48 -26.60
CA VAL A 760 30.70 8.39 -25.74
C VAL A 760 31.90 7.80 -25.01
N THR A 761 31.96 7.90 -23.68
CA THR A 761 33.09 7.41 -22.88
C THR A 761 32.88 6.04 -22.25
N LEU A 762 31.63 5.63 -21.99
CA LEU A 762 31.31 4.31 -21.45
C LEU A 762 30.90 3.36 -22.56
N LYS A 763 31.33 2.09 -22.47
CA LYS A 763 30.90 1.05 -23.41
C LYS A 763 29.63 0.33 -22.92
N PRO A 764 28.72 -0.11 -23.80
CA PRO A 764 27.62 -1.00 -23.41
C PRO A 764 28.15 -2.25 -22.68
N GLY A 765 27.59 -2.55 -21.52
CA GLY A 765 28.02 -3.62 -20.62
C GLY A 765 29.09 -3.23 -19.60
N GLU A 766 29.70 -2.05 -19.72
CA GLU A 766 30.64 -1.52 -18.73
C GLU A 766 29.94 -1.31 -17.39
N SER A 767 30.65 -1.60 -16.29
CA SER A 767 30.14 -1.41 -14.93
C SER A 767 30.81 -0.20 -14.28
N VAL A 768 29.99 0.72 -13.78
CA VAL A 768 30.42 1.93 -13.09
C VAL A 768 30.18 1.75 -11.59
N THR A 769 31.23 1.93 -10.79
CA THR A 769 31.16 1.79 -9.33
C THR A 769 30.57 3.04 -8.66
N PRO A 770 29.96 2.92 -7.47
CA PRO A 770 29.44 4.07 -6.73
C PRO A 770 30.55 5.09 -6.41
N ALA A 771 30.40 6.33 -6.87
CA ALA A 771 31.33 7.43 -6.61
C ALA A 771 30.63 8.80 -6.66
N TRP A 772 31.16 9.77 -5.92
CA TRP A 772 30.74 11.17 -5.96
C TRP A 772 31.67 11.96 -6.88
N PRO A 773 31.20 12.49 -8.03
CA PRO A 773 32.06 13.16 -9.01
C PRO A 773 32.29 14.65 -8.73
N PHE A 774 31.53 15.27 -7.82
CA PHE A 774 31.49 16.73 -7.65
C PHE A 774 32.31 17.24 -6.45
N GLU A 775 33.59 16.88 -6.38
CA GLU A 775 34.50 17.33 -5.31
C GLU A 775 34.58 18.86 -5.20
N LYS A 776 34.40 19.58 -6.32
CA LYS A 776 34.31 21.06 -6.37
C LYS A 776 33.13 21.63 -5.55
N LEU A 777 32.05 20.87 -5.35
CA LEU A 777 30.89 21.28 -4.54
C LEU A 777 31.10 20.88 -3.07
N VAL A 778 31.51 19.63 -2.84
CA VAL A 778 31.88 19.08 -1.53
C VAL A 778 32.93 17.99 -1.74
N ALA A 779 34.10 18.15 -1.12
CA ALA A 779 35.19 17.17 -1.20
C ALA A 779 34.95 15.93 -0.29
N ALA A 780 34.38 16.13 0.90
CA ALA A 780 34.13 15.06 1.87
C ALA A 780 32.90 15.37 2.74
N VAL A 781 32.26 14.32 3.27
CA VAL A 781 31.18 14.41 4.26
C VAL A 781 31.69 13.93 5.62
N PRO A 782 31.49 14.69 6.71
CA PRO A 782 31.76 14.24 8.07
C PRO A 782 30.84 13.08 8.49
N ASP A 783 31.34 12.16 9.32
CA ASP A 783 30.55 11.02 9.82
C ASP A 783 29.38 11.46 10.72
N GLU A 784 29.45 12.65 11.35
CA GLU A 784 28.36 13.26 12.11
C GLU A 784 27.10 13.54 11.28
N LEU A 785 27.22 13.57 9.95
CA LEU A 785 26.11 13.73 9.02
C LEU A 785 25.40 12.41 8.67
N LEU A 786 25.91 11.26 9.13
CA LEU A 786 25.55 9.92 8.69
C LEU A 786 25.11 9.03 9.88
N ARG A 787 24.05 8.25 9.69
CA ARG A 787 23.65 7.15 10.60
C ARG A 787 24.39 5.86 10.27
N ASN A 788 24.62 5.58 8.98
CA ASN A 788 25.39 4.44 8.49
C ASN A 788 26.40 4.89 7.41
N PRO A 789 27.68 5.14 7.79
CA PRO A 789 28.72 5.52 6.84
C PRO A 789 29.00 4.52 5.70
N LYS A 790 28.43 3.30 5.74
CA LYS A 790 28.54 2.30 4.67
C LYS A 790 27.40 2.38 3.64
N ASP A 791 26.31 3.10 3.91
CA ASP A 791 25.20 3.24 2.96
C ASP A 791 25.49 4.31 1.91
N SER A 792 25.58 3.90 0.64
CA SER A 792 25.87 4.81 -0.47
C SER A 792 24.74 5.80 -0.77
N ARG A 793 23.47 5.47 -0.47
CA ARG A 793 22.35 6.42 -0.57
C ARG A 793 22.48 7.50 0.48
N GLU A 794 22.78 7.11 1.72
CA GLU A 794 22.94 8.05 2.82
C GLU A 794 24.16 8.97 2.61
N ARG A 795 25.28 8.41 2.13
CA ARG A 795 26.45 9.21 1.71
C ARG A 795 26.10 10.20 0.60
N LEU A 796 25.37 9.78 -0.45
CA LEU A 796 24.93 10.68 -1.52
C LEU A 796 24.03 11.79 -0.98
N ALA A 797 23.07 11.45 -0.13
CA ALA A 797 22.21 12.42 0.54
C ALA A 797 23.02 13.42 1.34
N ALA A 798 24.01 12.98 2.12
CA ALA A 798 24.90 13.84 2.87
C ALA A 798 25.80 14.73 1.99
N PHE A 799 26.30 14.24 0.85
CA PHE A 799 27.07 15.06 -0.10
C PHE A 799 26.23 16.22 -0.66
N ILE A 800 24.96 15.95 -1.01
CA ILE A 800 24.02 16.96 -1.49
C ILE A 800 23.64 17.94 -0.36
N THR A 801 23.27 17.43 0.81
CA THR A 801 22.66 18.20 1.89
C THR A 801 23.64 18.71 2.95
N SER A 802 24.95 18.57 2.73
CA SER A 802 25.98 19.03 3.66
C SER A 802 25.88 20.55 3.87
N PRO A 803 26.10 21.07 5.10
CA PRO A 803 26.20 22.51 5.34
C PRO A 803 27.39 23.17 4.62
N SER A 804 28.37 22.38 4.14
CA SER A 804 29.45 22.87 3.27
C SER A 804 29.06 22.88 1.78
N ASN A 805 27.91 22.29 1.40
CA ASN A 805 27.39 22.34 0.04
C ASN A 805 26.56 23.62 -0.17
N HIS A 806 27.26 24.75 -0.33
CA HIS A 806 26.62 26.05 -0.56
C HIS A 806 25.64 26.01 -1.76
N ARG A 807 25.98 25.26 -2.83
CA ARG A 807 25.13 25.11 -4.02
C ARG A 807 23.74 24.58 -3.69
N PHE A 808 23.63 23.59 -2.79
CA PHE A 808 22.33 23.03 -2.40
C PHE A 808 21.41 24.09 -1.79
N ALA A 809 21.86 24.77 -0.74
CA ALA A 809 21.06 25.77 -0.06
C ALA A 809 20.73 26.97 -0.98
N GLN A 810 21.67 27.39 -1.85
CA GLN A 810 21.42 28.42 -2.87
C GLN A 810 20.34 28.03 -3.87
N VAL A 811 20.35 26.78 -4.35
CA VAL A 811 19.34 26.27 -5.29
C VAL A 811 17.94 26.28 -4.66
N ILE A 812 17.80 25.86 -3.40
CA ILE A 812 16.52 25.90 -2.70
C ILE A 812 16.04 27.33 -2.46
N VAL A 813 16.93 28.21 -1.98
CA VAL A 813 16.62 29.64 -1.79
C VAL A 813 16.13 30.29 -3.08
N ASN A 814 16.85 30.05 -4.19
CA ASN A 814 16.50 30.57 -5.50
C ASN A 814 15.14 30.03 -5.99
N ARG A 815 14.83 28.75 -5.76
CA ARG A 815 13.53 28.15 -6.11
C ARG A 815 12.36 28.75 -5.31
N VAL A 816 12.54 28.99 -4.01
CA VAL A 816 11.52 29.65 -3.16
C VAL A 816 11.33 31.11 -3.59
N TRP A 817 12.42 31.86 -3.75
CA TRP A 817 12.41 33.23 -4.25
C TRP A 817 11.70 33.35 -5.61
N ARG A 818 12.06 32.47 -6.56
CA ARG A 818 11.46 32.38 -7.90
C ARG A 818 9.94 32.21 -7.87
N ARG A 819 9.43 31.38 -6.94
CA ARG A 819 8.00 31.11 -6.82
C ARG A 819 7.23 32.32 -6.29
N LEU A 820 7.77 33.01 -5.28
CA LEU A 820 7.11 34.13 -4.61
C LEU A 820 7.21 35.45 -5.39
N LEU A 821 8.37 35.74 -5.98
CA LEU A 821 8.66 37.04 -6.60
C LEU A 821 8.67 37.02 -8.13
N GLY A 822 8.64 35.83 -8.74
CA GLY A 822 8.39 35.66 -10.17
C GLY A 822 9.62 35.67 -11.08
N TRP A 823 10.82 35.80 -10.53
CA TRP A 823 12.11 35.63 -11.20
C TRP A 823 13.17 35.15 -10.21
N GLY A 824 14.15 34.36 -10.66
CA GLY A 824 15.23 33.84 -9.81
C GLY A 824 16.40 34.81 -9.65
N PHE A 825 17.22 34.61 -8.62
CA PHE A 825 18.58 35.14 -8.59
C PHE A 825 19.42 34.54 -9.72
N VAL A 826 19.23 33.25 -10.00
CA VAL A 826 19.85 32.50 -11.09
C VAL A 826 18.73 31.93 -11.97
N GLU A 827 18.81 32.15 -13.28
CA GLU A 827 17.87 31.65 -14.27
C GLU A 827 18.66 31.05 -15.46
N PRO A 828 18.35 29.83 -15.93
CA PRO A 828 17.30 28.94 -15.44
C PRO A 828 17.55 28.45 -14.01
N VAL A 829 16.49 28.34 -13.22
CA VAL A 829 16.55 27.85 -11.82
C VAL A 829 17.08 26.42 -11.67
N ASP A 830 17.09 25.63 -12.75
CA ASP A 830 17.53 24.24 -12.86
C ASP A 830 18.88 24.03 -13.59
N ASP A 831 19.48 25.05 -14.20
CA ASP A 831 20.81 24.98 -14.84
C ASP A 831 21.71 26.13 -14.37
N TRP A 832 22.65 25.79 -13.47
CA TRP A 832 23.51 26.77 -12.78
C TRP A 832 24.93 26.86 -13.36
N GLU A 833 25.25 26.12 -14.42
CA GLU A 833 26.65 25.97 -14.88
C GLU A 833 27.18 27.22 -15.60
N LYS A 834 26.29 28.06 -16.14
CA LYS A 834 26.66 29.26 -16.92
C LYS A 834 26.10 30.57 -16.37
N ALA A 835 25.07 30.49 -15.52
CA ALA A 835 24.37 31.65 -15.01
C ALA A 835 25.03 32.18 -13.72
N LYS A 836 25.05 33.51 -13.55
CA LYS A 836 25.56 34.18 -12.34
C LYS A 836 24.40 34.78 -11.55
N PRO A 837 24.43 34.74 -10.20
CA PRO A 837 23.39 35.38 -9.38
C PRO A 837 23.28 36.88 -9.66
N SER A 838 22.05 37.39 -9.81
CA SER A 838 21.79 38.84 -9.94
C SER A 838 22.12 39.61 -8.66
N HIS A 839 21.90 39.00 -7.50
CA HIS A 839 22.16 39.56 -6.17
C HIS A 839 22.94 38.55 -5.31
N PRO A 840 24.26 38.37 -5.55
CA PRO A 840 25.04 37.30 -4.93
C PRO A 840 25.11 37.42 -3.40
N GLU A 841 25.29 38.62 -2.86
CA GLU A 841 25.37 38.87 -1.41
C GLU A 841 24.04 38.56 -0.68
N LEU A 842 22.90 38.86 -1.31
CA LEU A 842 21.58 38.52 -0.78
C LEU A 842 21.29 37.02 -0.86
N LEU A 843 21.69 36.36 -1.96
CA LEU A 843 21.58 34.91 -2.09
C LEU A 843 22.42 34.18 -1.02
N GLU A 844 23.66 34.61 -0.80
CA GLU A 844 24.54 34.07 0.25
C GLU A 844 24.01 34.34 1.66
N TRP A 845 23.42 35.52 1.91
CA TRP A 845 22.77 35.82 3.18
C TRP A 845 21.57 34.89 3.45
N LEU A 846 20.66 34.76 2.48
CA LEU A 846 19.48 33.88 2.57
C LEU A 846 19.86 32.40 2.69
N GLU A 847 20.94 31.98 2.03
CA GLU A 847 21.50 30.63 2.14
C GLU A 847 21.95 30.32 3.57
N ARG A 848 22.72 31.22 4.19
CA ARG A 848 23.20 31.04 5.57
C ARG A 848 22.05 31.12 6.59
N GLU A 849 21.06 31.98 6.38
CA GLU A 849 19.84 32.01 7.19
C GLU A 849 19.10 30.67 7.10
N PHE A 850 18.93 30.12 5.89
CA PHE A 850 18.25 28.86 5.65
C PHE A 850 18.95 27.68 6.34
N VAL A 851 20.29 27.57 6.22
CA VAL A 851 21.06 26.51 6.89
C VAL A 851 21.01 26.66 8.42
N THR A 852 21.22 27.86 8.95
CA THR A 852 21.32 28.06 10.41
C THR A 852 19.98 27.89 11.13
N HIS A 853 18.87 28.20 10.46
CA HIS A 853 17.50 27.91 10.92
C HIS A 853 17.03 26.47 10.60
N GLY A 854 17.94 25.53 10.33
CA GLY A 854 17.62 24.10 10.22
C GLY A 854 16.88 23.74 8.93
N TYR A 855 17.19 24.42 7.83
CA TYR A 855 16.59 24.20 6.50
C TYR A 855 15.06 24.35 6.49
N ASP A 856 14.51 25.24 7.34
CA ASP A 856 13.08 25.54 7.45
C ASP A 856 12.61 26.42 6.27
N VAL A 857 11.82 25.81 5.38
CA VAL A 857 11.25 26.49 4.20
C VAL A 857 10.16 27.49 4.58
N LYS A 858 9.40 27.28 5.66
CA LYS A 858 8.41 28.25 6.17
C LYS A 858 9.09 29.44 6.82
N HIS A 859 10.22 29.26 7.50
CA HIS A 859 11.05 30.37 7.97
C HIS A 859 11.55 31.23 6.80
N LEU A 860 12.17 30.62 5.79
CA LEU A 860 12.63 31.33 4.58
C LEU A 860 11.47 32.03 3.85
N THR A 861 10.32 31.36 3.71
CA THR A 861 9.10 31.93 3.13
C THR A 861 8.65 33.15 3.95
N ARG A 862 8.60 33.06 5.29
CA ARG A 862 8.24 34.17 6.18
C ARG A 862 9.15 35.38 6.02
N LEU A 863 10.47 35.19 5.90
CA LEU A 863 11.41 36.28 5.65
C LEU A 863 11.07 37.01 4.35
N ILE A 864 10.86 36.27 3.26
CA ILE A 864 10.55 36.85 1.95
C ILE A 864 9.18 37.56 1.97
N LEU A 865 8.13 36.94 2.52
CA LEU A 865 6.79 37.52 2.57
C LEU A 865 6.71 38.81 3.41
N ASN A 866 7.54 38.95 4.46
CA ASN A 866 7.60 40.16 5.29
C ASN A 866 8.49 41.27 4.71
N SER A 867 9.23 41.02 3.63
CA SER A 867 10.08 42.04 2.98
C SER A 867 9.26 43.17 2.34
N ARG A 868 9.88 44.35 2.19
CA ARG A 868 9.31 45.43 1.37
C ARG A 868 9.23 45.01 -0.09
N ALA A 869 10.20 44.22 -0.58
CA ALA A 869 10.23 43.66 -1.93
C ALA A 869 8.90 42.94 -2.27
N TYR A 870 8.48 42.02 -1.41
CA TYR A 870 7.23 41.28 -1.59
C TYR A 870 5.97 42.16 -1.48
N SER A 871 6.08 43.35 -0.88
CA SER A 871 4.99 44.34 -0.81
C SER A 871 4.95 45.33 -2.00
N TRP A 872 5.84 45.24 -3.00
CA TRP A 872 5.84 46.12 -4.17
C TRP A 872 4.80 45.72 -5.22
N ARG A 873 4.27 46.68 -5.98
CA ARG A 873 3.46 46.42 -7.17
C ARG A 873 4.32 45.82 -8.29
N THR A 874 3.75 44.89 -9.06
CA THR A 874 4.37 44.38 -10.28
C THR A 874 4.58 45.51 -11.29
N LEU A 875 5.75 45.58 -11.91
CA LEU A 875 5.97 46.48 -13.05
C LEU A 875 5.27 45.92 -14.30
N PRO A 876 4.83 46.77 -15.26
CA PRO A 876 4.33 46.31 -16.55
C PRO A 876 5.45 45.58 -17.31
N ALA A 877 5.11 44.55 -18.09
CA ALA A 877 6.08 43.66 -18.73
C ALA A 877 7.13 44.40 -19.61
N SER A 878 6.80 45.56 -20.17
CA SER A 878 7.71 46.41 -20.94
C SER A 878 8.78 47.16 -20.12
N ALA A 879 8.68 47.15 -18.77
CA ALA A 879 9.59 47.82 -17.85
C ALA A 879 10.37 46.85 -16.93
N VAL A 880 10.18 45.54 -17.14
CA VAL A 880 10.77 44.44 -16.39
C VAL A 880 12.02 43.91 -17.12
N ASP A 881 13.07 43.66 -16.34
CA ASP A 881 14.36 43.14 -16.79
C ASP A 881 14.91 42.11 -15.78
N ALA A 882 16.09 41.54 -16.04
CA ALA A 882 16.70 40.52 -15.17
C ALA A 882 17.19 41.07 -13.80
N SER A 883 17.29 42.39 -13.62
CA SER A 883 17.54 43.04 -12.32
C SER A 883 16.25 43.26 -11.53
N SER A 884 15.10 43.35 -12.20
CA SER A 884 13.80 43.60 -11.57
C SER A 884 13.44 42.47 -10.61
N ILE A 885 13.04 42.83 -9.38
CA ILE A 885 12.82 41.86 -8.29
C ILE A 885 11.41 41.24 -8.34
N VAL A 886 10.37 42.03 -8.65
CA VAL A 886 8.97 41.56 -8.70
C VAL A 886 8.47 41.47 -10.13
N HIS A 887 8.09 40.26 -10.55
CA HIS A 887 7.58 39.96 -11.88
C HIS A 887 6.11 39.53 -11.80
N GLY A 888 5.28 39.99 -12.75
CA GLY A 888 3.88 39.59 -12.84
C GLY A 888 3.73 38.08 -13.09
N ARG A 889 2.77 37.45 -12.41
CA ARG A 889 2.51 36.00 -12.52
C ARG A 889 1.05 35.73 -12.86
N ARG A 890 0.81 34.75 -13.73
CA ARG A 890 -0.51 34.15 -13.93
C ARG A 890 -0.70 33.02 -12.92
N LEU A 891 -1.95 32.70 -12.59
CA LEU A 891 -2.26 31.50 -11.81
C LEU A 891 -1.72 30.24 -12.49
N THR A 892 -1.24 29.27 -11.72
CA THR A 892 -1.07 27.90 -12.19
C THR A 892 -2.43 27.22 -12.42
N ALA A 893 -2.43 26.16 -13.21
CA ALA A 893 -3.60 25.31 -13.43
C ALA A 893 -4.32 24.90 -12.12
N GLU A 894 -3.54 24.51 -11.11
CA GLU A 894 -4.04 24.14 -9.78
C GLU A 894 -4.60 25.34 -9.03
N GLN A 895 -3.87 26.47 -8.97
CA GLN A 895 -4.36 27.69 -8.33
C GLN A 895 -5.68 28.16 -8.94
N LEU A 896 -5.82 28.02 -10.26
CA LEU A 896 -7.03 28.38 -11.01
C LEU A 896 -8.22 27.49 -10.59
N ILE A 897 -8.07 26.17 -10.69
CA ILE A 897 -9.14 25.22 -10.33
C ILE A 897 -9.49 25.32 -8.83
N ASP A 898 -8.51 25.25 -7.94
CA ASP A 898 -8.75 25.31 -6.50
C ASP A 898 -9.42 26.65 -6.11
N SER A 899 -9.03 27.78 -6.72
CA SER A 899 -9.65 29.09 -6.47
C SER A 899 -11.09 29.21 -7.00
N LEU A 900 -11.41 28.60 -8.15
CA LEU A 900 -12.78 28.59 -8.68
C LEU A 900 -13.74 27.89 -7.70
N PHE A 901 -13.36 26.70 -7.23
CA PHE A 901 -14.14 25.94 -6.26
C PHE A 901 -14.20 26.62 -4.87
N VAL A 902 -13.12 27.29 -4.43
CA VAL A 902 -13.15 28.14 -3.23
C VAL A 902 -14.08 29.34 -3.38
N ALA A 903 -14.13 30.00 -4.54
CA ALA A 903 -15.03 31.13 -4.78
C ALA A 903 -16.50 30.73 -4.62
N ALA A 904 -16.89 29.64 -5.30
CA ALA A 904 -18.24 29.06 -5.21
C ALA A 904 -18.51 28.33 -3.88
N GLY A 905 -17.48 28.03 -3.08
CA GLY A 905 -17.63 27.26 -1.84
C GLY A 905 -18.00 25.78 -2.05
N LYS A 906 -17.68 25.21 -3.21
CA LYS A 906 -18.11 23.87 -3.64
C LYS A 906 -16.96 22.86 -3.55
N PRO A 907 -17.22 21.60 -3.18
CA PRO A 907 -16.27 20.50 -3.40
C PRO A 907 -16.22 20.11 -4.90
N PHE A 908 -15.16 19.42 -5.31
CA PHE A 908 -15.01 18.95 -6.70
C PHE A 908 -16.11 18.00 -7.16
N ASN A 909 -16.62 17.14 -6.26
CA ASN A 909 -17.63 16.12 -6.54
C ASN A 909 -17.31 15.32 -7.83
N VAL A 910 -16.21 14.57 -7.79
CA VAL A 910 -15.72 13.70 -8.87
C VAL A 910 -15.61 12.25 -8.39
N GLU A 911 -15.40 11.31 -9.30
CA GLU A 911 -15.20 9.90 -8.97
C GLU A 911 -13.93 9.68 -8.12
N GLU A 912 -13.84 8.50 -7.49
CA GLU A 912 -12.57 8.02 -6.96
C GLU A 912 -11.56 7.86 -8.11
N ILE A 913 -10.32 8.30 -7.90
CA ILE A 913 -9.22 8.17 -8.85
C ILE A 913 -8.70 6.72 -8.82
N ASN A 914 -9.54 5.82 -9.33
CA ASN A 914 -9.40 4.37 -9.32
C ASN A 914 -10.31 3.75 -10.40
N ILE A 915 -9.75 2.94 -11.31
CA ILE A 915 -10.53 2.23 -12.36
C ILE A 915 -10.95 0.82 -11.95
N ASP A 916 -10.38 0.29 -10.88
CA ASP A 916 -10.65 -1.02 -10.29
C ASP A 916 -11.35 -0.78 -8.95
N VAL A 917 -12.55 -0.19 -9.05
CA VAL A 917 -13.37 0.25 -7.91
C VAL A 917 -13.84 -0.91 -7.04
N ASP A 918 -13.86 -2.11 -7.60
CA ASP A 918 -14.16 -3.40 -6.98
C ASP A 918 -12.95 -4.03 -6.25
N GLY A 919 -11.72 -3.55 -6.53
CA GLY A 919 -10.50 -3.96 -5.80
C GLY A 919 -9.99 -5.36 -6.11
N GLY A 920 -10.48 -5.99 -7.18
CA GLY A 920 -10.21 -7.37 -7.58
C GLY A 920 -8.89 -7.59 -8.33
N ARG A 921 -8.00 -6.58 -8.38
CA ARG A 921 -6.68 -6.65 -9.02
C ARG A 921 -5.55 -6.56 -7.99
N LYS A 922 -4.33 -6.84 -8.44
CA LYS A 922 -3.12 -6.70 -7.63
C LYS A 922 -2.64 -5.24 -7.58
N GLN A 923 -2.08 -4.86 -6.43
CA GLN A 923 -1.49 -3.53 -6.16
C GLN A 923 -0.30 -3.16 -7.07
N ASP A 924 0.37 -4.14 -7.68
CA ASP A 924 1.44 -3.90 -8.65
C ASP A 924 0.91 -3.49 -10.04
N VAL A 925 -0.34 -3.86 -10.36
CA VAL A 925 -1.04 -3.65 -11.63
C VAL A 925 -2.01 -2.47 -11.62
N SER A 926 -2.64 -2.17 -10.48
CA SER A 926 -3.58 -1.06 -10.34
C SER A 926 -3.62 -0.56 -8.90
N ILE A 927 -3.76 0.75 -8.70
CA ILE A 927 -3.84 1.40 -7.37
C ILE A 927 -4.99 2.40 -7.34
N SER A 928 -5.53 2.66 -6.13
CA SER A 928 -6.37 3.84 -5.88
C SER A 928 -5.53 5.02 -5.42
N LEU A 929 -5.86 6.23 -5.91
CA LEU A 929 -5.36 7.50 -5.36
C LEU A 929 -6.43 8.23 -4.51
N GLY A 930 -7.54 7.56 -4.16
CA GLY A 930 -8.60 8.14 -3.34
C GLY A 930 -9.48 9.15 -4.08
N HIS A 931 -10.15 10.04 -3.34
CA HIS A 931 -11.05 11.05 -3.89
C HIS A 931 -10.36 12.42 -3.90
N ALA A 932 -10.31 13.08 -5.05
CA ALA A 932 -9.67 14.38 -5.19
C ALA A 932 -10.50 15.52 -4.56
N ARG A 933 -9.84 16.31 -3.70
CA ARG A 933 -10.33 17.55 -3.05
C ARG A 933 -9.46 18.78 -3.39
N ARG A 934 -8.35 18.56 -4.10
CA ARG A 934 -7.34 19.55 -4.52
C ARG A 934 -6.79 19.16 -5.88
N ALA A 935 -6.49 20.15 -6.72
CA ALA A 935 -6.07 19.91 -8.10
C ALA A 935 -4.78 19.06 -8.23
N TRP A 936 -3.86 19.14 -7.27
CA TRP A 936 -2.62 18.34 -7.26
C TRP A 936 -2.86 16.82 -7.13
N GLN A 937 -4.04 16.41 -6.64
CA GLN A 937 -4.35 15.00 -6.37
C GLN A 937 -4.71 14.21 -7.63
N PHE A 938 -5.03 14.88 -8.74
CA PHE A 938 -5.29 14.23 -10.03
C PHE A 938 -4.03 13.57 -10.64
N THR A 939 -4.26 12.65 -11.58
CA THR A 939 -3.24 11.99 -12.42
C THR A 939 -3.78 11.91 -13.85
N SER A 940 -3.05 11.30 -14.79
CA SER A 940 -3.58 11.08 -16.13
C SER A 940 -4.79 10.15 -16.13
N MET A 941 -5.82 10.51 -16.90
CA MET A 941 -6.99 9.68 -17.18
C MET A 941 -6.80 8.73 -18.38
N SER A 942 -5.55 8.45 -18.79
CA SER A 942 -5.13 7.75 -20.03
C SER A 942 -5.90 6.49 -20.47
N ASN A 943 -6.71 5.88 -19.59
CA ASN A 943 -7.48 4.67 -19.89
C ASN A 943 -8.72 4.93 -20.77
N GLU A 944 -9.18 6.19 -20.87
CA GLU A 944 -10.37 6.58 -21.65
C GLU A 944 -10.28 6.13 -23.13
N ARG A 945 -9.07 6.21 -23.71
CA ARG A 945 -8.80 5.89 -25.12
C ARG A 945 -8.97 4.41 -25.45
N ASP A 946 -8.58 3.53 -24.54
CA ASP A 946 -8.55 2.07 -24.79
C ASP A 946 -9.75 1.34 -24.17
N ARG A 947 -10.38 1.91 -23.12
CA ARG A 947 -11.52 1.34 -22.40
C ARG A 947 -12.55 2.42 -22.00
N PRO A 948 -13.45 2.82 -22.92
CA PRO A 948 -14.46 3.87 -22.65
C PRO A 948 -15.36 3.61 -21.44
N SER A 949 -15.60 2.35 -21.09
CA SER A 949 -16.32 1.92 -19.87
C SER A 949 -15.59 2.23 -18.56
N LEU A 950 -14.28 2.48 -18.59
CA LEU A 950 -13.44 2.83 -17.43
C LEU A 950 -13.02 4.31 -17.43
N THR A 951 -13.64 5.14 -18.26
CA THR A 951 -13.57 6.61 -18.21
C THR A 951 -13.95 7.12 -16.82
N LEU A 952 -13.46 8.30 -16.44
CA LEU A 952 -13.88 9.00 -15.22
C LEU A 952 -14.41 10.40 -15.60
N PRO A 953 -15.60 10.50 -16.25
CA PRO A 953 -16.06 11.74 -16.85
C PRO A 953 -16.08 12.95 -15.93
N ALA A 954 -16.43 12.82 -14.64
CA ALA A 954 -16.44 13.98 -13.75
C ALA A 954 -15.01 14.46 -13.42
N ALA A 955 -14.09 13.53 -13.16
CA ALA A 955 -12.66 13.83 -13.01
C ALA A 955 -12.04 14.42 -14.29
N GLN A 956 -12.41 13.90 -15.47
CA GLN A 956 -11.94 14.38 -16.76
C GLN A 956 -12.28 15.87 -16.97
N THR A 957 -13.48 16.32 -16.56
CA THR A 957 -13.84 17.75 -16.67
C THR A 957 -12.88 18.68 -15.94
N ILE A 958 -12.23 18.24 -14.86
CA ILE A 958 -11.20 19.01 -14.15
C ILE A 958 -9.86 18.92 -14.89
N VAL A 959 -9.48 17.72 -15.33
CA VAL A 959 -8.21 17.47 -16.05
C VAL A 959 -8.13 18.26 -17.35
N ASP A 960 -9.22 18.39 -18.10
CA ASP A 960 -9.28 19.19 -19.35
C ASP A 960 -8.88 20.65 -19.12
N VAL A 961 -9.33 21.24 -18.01
CA VAL A 961 -8.93 22.60 -17.60
C VAL A 961 -7.48 22.62 -17.17
N LEU A 962 -7.04 21.64 -16.38
CA LEU A 962 -5.66 21.59 -15.89
C LEU A 962 -4.68 21.55 -17.07
N GLU A 963 -4.88 20.64 -18.03
CA GLU A 963 -4.03 20.51 -19.22
C GLU A 963 -4.07 21.77 -20.11
N SER A 964 -5.25 22.39 -20.28
CA SER A 964 -5.40 23.66 -21.01
C SER A 964 -4.55 24.80 -20.41
N PHE A 965 -4.29 24.76 -19.10
CA PHE A 965 -3.43 25.71 -18.36
C PHE A 965 -2.02 25.16 -18.07
N GLY A 966 -1.55 24.20 -18.88
CA GLY A 966 -0.16 23.74 -18.91
C GLY A 966 0.21 22.70 -17.85
N TRP A 967 -0.78 22.12 -17.15
CA TRP A 967 -0.54 20.95 -16.30
C TRP A 967 -0.08 19.75 -17.12
N ARG A 968 0.73 18.89 -16.50
CA ARG A 968 1.30 17.70 -17.14
C ARG A 968 0.68 16.43 -16.57
N ALA A 969 -0.16 15.75 -17.34
CA ALA A 969 -0.73 14.46 -16.94
C ALA A 969 0.32 13.34 -16.86
N SER A 970 1.38 13.39 -17.69
CA SER A 970 2.55 12.52 -17.61
C SER A 970 3.81 13.34 -17.36
N ARG A 971 4.67 12.85 -16.45
CA ARG A 971 5.90 13.52 -16.03
C ARG A 971 7.12 12.61 -16.24
N PRO A 972 7.51 12.32 -17.49
CA PRO A 972 8.64 11.43 -17.78
C PRO A 972 10.00 12.05 -17.43
N ASP A 973 10.05 13.38 -17.28
CA ASP A 973 11.23 14.20 -17.04
C ASP A 973 10.95 15.31 -16.00
N PRO A 974 11.95 15.70 -15.19
CA PRO A 974 11.85 16.81 -14.26
C PRO A 974 11.76 18.15 -15.00
N VAL A 975 10.93 19.07 -14.50
CA VAL A 975 10.76 20.42 -15.05
C VAL A 975 10.45 21.40 -13.92
N THR A 976 11.12 22.55 -13.86
CA THR A 976 10.77 23.61 -12.88
C THR A 976 9.73 24.60 -13.40
N LEU A 977 9.75 24.92 -14.69
CA LEU A 977 8.87 25.91 -15.32
C LEU A 977 8.01 25.25 -16.40
N ARG A 978 6.70 25.12 -16.15
CA ARG A 978 5.70 24.76 -17.16
C ARG A 978 5.62 25.82 -18.26
N THR A 979 5.21 25.41 -19.46
CA THR A 979 4.85 26.34 -20.54
C THR A 979 3.72 27.27 -20.09
N LYS A 980 3.88 28.57 -20.37
CA LYS A 980 2.90 29.63 -20.04
C LYS A 980 2.30 30.27 -21.30
N GLU A 981 2.45 29.60 -22.43
CA GLU A 981 1.96 30.06 -23.73
C GLU A 981 0.44 30.23 -23.68
N THR A 982 -0.04 31.31 -24.28
CA THR A 982 -1.46 31.63 -24.40
C THR A 982 -2.05 30.86 -25.57
N THR A 983 -3.01 29.98 -25.31
CA THR A 983 -3.76 29.26 -26.33
C THR A 983 -5.20 29.75 -26.39
N VAL A 984 -5.89 29.55 -27.52
CA VAL A 984 -7.33 29.83 -27.63
C VAL A 984 -8.19 28.93 -26.73
N LEU A 985 -7.66 27.78 -26.29
CA LEU A 985 -8.34 26.85 -25.39
C LEU A 985 -8.48 27.42 -23.97
N GLN A 986 -7.49 28.18 -23.47
CA GLN A 986 -7.55 28.79 -22.13
C GLN A 986 -8.81 29.65 -21.90
N PRO A 987 -9.11 30.69 -22.71
CA PRO A 987 -10.34 31.46 -22.55
C PRO A 987 -11.58 30.65 -22.94
N ALA A 988 -11.53 29.77 -23.95
CA ALA A 988 -12.68 28.96 -24.33
C ALA A 988 -13.16 28.03 -23.19
N MET A 989 -12.21 27.46 -22.43
CA MET A 989 -12.47 26.56 -21.31
C MET A 989 -13.05 27.29 -20.08
N ILE A 990 -12.64 28.54 -19.83
CA ILE A 990 -13.19 29.36 -18.73
C ILE A 990 -14.51 30.06 -19.13
N ALA A 991 -14.75 30.26 -20.42
CA ALA A 991 -16.01 30.80 -20.93
C ALA A 991 -17.10 29.73 -21.06
N ASN A 992 -16.78 28.54 -21.59
CA ASN A 992 -17.78 27.54 -22.00
C ASN A 992 -17.51 26.12 -21.48
N GLY A 993 -16.42 25.89 -20.74
CA GLY A 993 -16.11 24.58 -20.19
C GLY A 993 -17.06 24.17 -19.06
N ILE A 994 -17.22 22.86 -18.86
CA ILE A 994 -18.14 22.30 -17.86
C ILE A 994 -17.84 22.85 -16.46
N VAL A 995 -16.56 22.97 -16.09
CA VAL A 995 -16.16 23.54 -14.79
C VAL A 995 -16.65 24.97 -14.62
N ALA A 996 -16.47 25.84 -15.62
CA ALA A 996 -16.93 27.23 -15.53
C ALA A 996 -18.43 27.31 -15.27
N LYS A 997 -19.22 26.52 -16.03
CA LYS A 997 -20.67 26.39 -15.86
C LYS A 997 -21.05 25.90 -14.46
N ARG A 998 -20.40 24.84 -13.96
CA ARG A 998 -20.62 24.30 -12.59
C ARG A 998 -20.31 25.31 -11.49
N ILE A 999 -19.42 26.27 -11.74
CA ILE A 999 -19.01 27.30 -10.78
C ILE A 999 -19.90 28.55 -10.86
N SER A 1000 -20.38 28.92 -12.05
CA SER A 1000 -21.30 30.06 -12.22
C SER A 1000 -22.75 29.73 -11.88
N GLN A 1001 -23.19 28.48 -12.05
CA GLN A 1001 -24.56 28.04 -11.72
C GLN A 1001 -24.88 28.16 -10.22
N LEU A 1002 -26.06 28.70 -9.92
CA LEU A 1002 -26.64 28.77 -8.58
C LEU A 1002 -27.36 27.44 -8.26
N SER A 1003 -26.56 26.41 -7.96
CA SER A 1003 -27.00 25.15 -7.36
C SER A 1003 -27.11 25.25 -5.84
N ASP A 1004 -27.83 24.34 -5.19
CA ASP A 1004 -28.05 24.39 -3.73
C ASP A 1004 -26.80 24.09 -2.87
N ASP A 1005 -25.74 23.53 -3.47
CA ASP A 1005 -24.41 23.38 -2.85
C ASP A 1005 -23.50 24.61 -3.09
N SER A 1006 -23.97 25.65 -3.78
CA SER A 1006 -23.21 26.86 -4.09
C SER A 1006 -23.35 27.94 -3.01
N ALA A 1007 -22.23 28.46 -2.53
CA ALA A 1007 -22.21 29.61 -1.63
C ALA A 1007 -22.71 30.90 -2.30
N PHE A 1008 -22.76 30.98 -3.63
CA PHE A 1008 -23.41 32.08 -4.35
C PHE A 1008 -24.94 32.02 -4.21
N THR A 1009 -25.53 30.82 -4.14
CA THR A 1009 -26.97 30.63 -3.87
C THR A 1009 -27.32 31.11 -2.46
N GLU A 1010 -26.53 30.74 -1.45
CA GLU A 1010 -26.75 31.21 -0.08
C GLU A 1010 -26.53 32.74 0.06
N LEU A 1011 -25.58 33.34 -0.67
CA LEU A 1011 -25.49 34.80 -0.78
C LEU A 1011 -26.72 35.43 -1.44
N ALA A 1012 -27.22 34.85 -2.52
CA ALA A 1012 -28.44 35.33 -3.19
C ALA A 1012 -29.65 35.26 -2.25
N LEU A 1013 -29.82 34.17 -1.50
CA LEU A 1013 -30.92 34.00 -0.54
C LEU A 1013 -30.82 34.95 0.67
N THR A 1014 -29.62 35.35 1.08
CA THR A 1014 -29.42 36.13 2.33
C THR A 1014 -29.15 37.63 2.14
N ALA A 1015 -28.75 38.09 0.96
CA ALA A 1015 -28.49 39.50 0.68
C ALA A 1015 -29.73 40.38 0.84
N LYS A 1016 -29.55 41.60 1.35
CA LYS A 1016 -30.63 42.58 1.59
C LYS A 1016 -30.78 43.61 0.47
N SER A 1017 -29.79 43.72 -0.42
CA SER A 1017 -29.90 44.50 -1.65
C SER A 1017 -29.04 43.88 -2.77
N PRO A 1018 -29.29 44.25 -4.05
CA PRO A 1018 -28.43 43.87 -5.16
C PRO A 1018 -26.96 44.27 -4.92
N GLU A 1019 -26.72 45.45 -4.34
CA GLU A 1019 -25.37 45.97 -4.07
C GLU A 1019 -24.61 45.14 -3.01
N GLU A 1020 -25.29 44.62 -1.98
CA GLU A 1020 -24.69 43.72 -0.99
C GLU A 1020 -24.30 42.37 -1.62
N PHE A 1021 -25.18 41.82 -2.49
CA PHE A 1021 -24.88 40.63 -3.27
C PHE A 1021 -23.68 40.86 -4.20
N ILE A 1022 -23.69 41.97 -4.96
CA ILE A 1022 -22.63 42.34 -5.90
C ILE A 1022 -21.28 42.46 -5.21
N ASP A 1023 -21.20 43.16 -4.07
CA ASP A 1023 -19.97 43.29 -3.30
C ASP A 1023 -19.49 41.94 -2.76
N SER A 1024 -20.39 41.11 -2.24
CA SER A 1024 -20.04 39.81 -1.66
C SER A 1024 -19.49 38.84 -2.70
N VAL A 1025 -20.12 38.79 -3.88
CA VAL A 1025 -19.68 37.98 -5.03
C VAL A 1025 -18.35 38.51 -5.59
N THR A 1026 -18.20 39.82 -5.77
CA THR A 1026 -16.96 40.42 -6.29
C THR A 1026 -15.78 40.22 -5.33
N GLN A 1027 -16.00 40.35 -4.02
CA GLN A 1027 -14.97 40.06 -3.02
C GLN A 1027 -14.58 38.58 -3.01
N ARG A 1028 -15.53 37.65 -3.19
CA ARG A 1028 -15.24 36.21 -3.30
C ARG A 1028 -14.40 35.85 -4.52
N ILE A 1029 -14.66 36.46 -5.68
CA ILE A 1029 -13.99 36.08 -6.94
C ILE A 1029 -12.69 36.87 -7.14
N LEU A 1030 -12.75 38.20 -7.06
CA LEU A 1030 -11.66 39.11 -7.39
C LEU A 1030 -10.88 39.62 -6.15
N THR A 1031 -11.32 39.31 -4.94
CA THR A 1031 -10.63 39.74 -3.70
C THR A 1031 -10.56 41.26 -3.55
N ARG A 1032 -11.61 41.98 -3.98
CA ARG A 1032 -11.74 43.43 -3.80
C ARG A 1032 -13.21 43.85 -3.80
N PRO A 1033 -13.55 45.05 -3.31
CA PRO A 1033 -14.87 45.64 -3.51
C PRO A 1033 -15.18 45.82 -5.00
N ALA A 1034 -16.47 45.83 -5.35
CA ALA A 1034 -16.90 46.21 -6.69
C ALA A 1034 -16.63 47.71 -6.92
N THR A 1035 -16.08 48.05 -8.09
CA THR A 1035 -15.89 49.42 -8.54
C THR A 1035 -17.24 50.11 -8.78
N ALA A 1036 -17.25 51.45 -8.82
CA ALA A 1036 -18.47 52.20 -9.12
C ALA A 1036 -19.11 51.82 -10.48
N VAL A 1037 -18.31 51.40 -11.46
CA VAL A 1037 -18.78 50.95 -12.78
C VAL A 1037 -19.42 49.57 -12.68
N GLU A 1038 -18.76 48.59 -12.04
CA GLU A 1038 -19.30 47.25 -11.82
C GLU A 1038 -20.58 47.27 -10.97
N ARG A 1039 -20.58 48.04 -9.87
CA ARG A 1039 -21.77 48.24 -9.02
C ARG A 1039 -22.96 48.77 -9.81
N LYS A 1040 -22.73 49.76 -10.68
CA LYS A 1040 -23.80 50.31 -11.51
C LYS A 1040 -24.27 49.28 -12.54
N LEU A 1041 -23.35 48.67 -13.28
CA LEU A 1041 -23.65 47.72 -14.35
C LEU A 1041 -24.44 46.51 -13.82
N PHE A 1042 -23.95 45.84 -12.79
CA PHE A 1042 -24.63 44.69 -12.20
C PHE A 1042 -25.83 45.11 -11.34
N GLY A 1043 -25.83 46.30 -10.74
CA GLY A 1043 -26.99 46.83 -10.02
C GLY A 1043 -28.17 47.07 -10.95
N ASP A 1044 -27.93 47.67 -12.12
CA ASP A 1044 -28.96 47.87 -13.15
C ASP A 1044 -29.44 46.53 -13.76
N LEU A 1045 -28.60 45.48 -13.76
CA LEU A 1045 -28.96 44.11 -14.18
C LEU A 1045 -29.81 43.35 -13.14
N LEU A 1046 -29.49 43.49 -11.84
CA LEU A 1046 -30.03 42.62 -10.77
C LEU A 1046 -31.14 43.25 -9.92
N ARG A 1047 -31.42 44.55 -10.09
CA ARG A 1047 -32.45 45.27 -9.33
C ARG A 1047 -33.86 44.77 -9.63
N ASP A 1048 -34.16 44.53 -10.89
CA ASP A 1048 -35.48 44.04 -11.31
C ASP A 1048 -35.66 42.59 -10.85
N GLY A 1049 -36.74 42.36 -10.09
CA GLY A 1049 -37.07 41.04 -9.51
C GLY A 1049 -36.36 40.69 -8.20
N PHE A 1050 -35.46 41.53 -7.67
CA PHE A 1050 -34.68 41.20 -6.46
C PHE A 1050 -35.53 40.90 -5.22
N GLU A 1051 -36.56 41.71 -4.93
CA GLU A 1051 -37.43 41.50 -3.77
C GLU A 1051 -38.28 40.23 -3.89
N SER A 1052 -38.61 39.82 -5.13
CA SER A 1052 -39.39 38.62 -5.46
C SER A 1052 -38.52 37.42 -5.85
N ARG A 1053 -37.19 37.48 -5.64
CA ARG A 1053 -36.27 36.47 -6.15
C ARG A 1053 -36.36 35.13 -5.41
N ILE A 1054 -36.82 35.12 -4.16
CA ILE A 1054 -36.92 33.90 -3.34
C ILE A 1054 -38.28 33.25 -3.60
N VAL A 1055 -38.29 31.97 -3.93
CA VAL A 1055 -39.53 31.19 -4.17
C VAL A 1055 -40.01 30.56 -2.85
N PRO A 1056 -41.17 30.96 -2.30
CA PRO A 1056 -41.63 30.43 -1.02
C PRO A 1056 -42.05 28.95 -1.12
N GLY A 1057 -41.67 28.15 -0.12
CA GLY A 1057 -42.07 26.74 -0.02
C GLY A 1057 -41.20 25.76 -0.81
N GLU A 1058 -40.30 26.25 -1.66
CA GLU A 1058 -39.34 25.41 -2.38
C GLU A 1058 -38.26 24.82 -1.46
N HIS A 1059 -37.77 23.64 -1.83
CA HIS A 1059 -36.78 22.88 -1.07
C HIS A 1059 -35.47 22.73 -1.88
N PRO A 1060 -34.31 22.56 -1.22
CA PRO A 1060 -33.05 22.32 -1.93
C PRO A 1060 -33.15 21.16 -2.91
N VAL A 1061 -32.81 21.42 -4.18
CA VAL A 1061 -32.68 20.43 -5.24
C VAL A 1061 -31.46 19.59 -4.94
N ARG A 1062 -31.70 18.40 -4.37
CA ARG A 1062 -30.61 17.50 -3.98
C ARG A 1062 -29.90 16.98 -5.22
N ARG A 1063 -28.62 17.32 -5.34
CA ARG A 1063 -27.72 16.65 -6.26
C ARG A 1063 -27.38 15.26 -5.71
N SER A 1064 -27.83 14.21 -6.40
CA SER A 1064 -27.15 12.91 -6.33
C SER A 1064 -25.70 13.09 -6.79
N GLN A 1065 -24.73 12.80 -5.92
CA GLN A 1065 -23.31 12.99 -6.26
C GLN A 1065 -22.94 12.22 -7.54
N PRO A 1066 -22.29 12.86 -8.52
CA PRO A 1066 -22.17 12.32 -9.87
C PRO A 1066 -21.15 11.18 -9.96
N PRO A 1067 -21.56 10.07 -10.58
CA PRO A 1067 -22.52 9.14 -10.06
C PRO A 1067 -21.80 8.07 -9.23
N ARG A 1068 -22.26 7.82 -8.01
CA ARG A 1068 -21.86 6.61 -7.27
C ARG A 1068 -22.28 5.30 -7.96
N GLN A 1069 -23.16 5.42 -8.96
CA GLN A 1069 -24.00 4.38 -9.51
C GLN A 1069 -23.96 4.40 -11.05
N THR A 1070 -22.80 4.16 -11.67
CA THR A 1070 -22.80 3.64 -13.05
C THR A 1070 -23.08 2.13 -13.09
N GLY A 1071 -22.84 1.44 -11.96
CA GLY A 1071 -22.78 -0.01 -11.89
C GLY A 1071 -21.56 -0.63 -12.60
N VAL A 1072 -20.65 0.20 -13.11
CA VAL A 1072 -19.48 -0.21 -13.90
C VAL A 1072 -18.25 -0.31 -13.01
N SER A 1073 -17.47 -1.37 -13.22
CA SER A 1073 -16.26 -1.71 -12.48
C SER A 1073 -15.29 -2.47 -13.38
N TRP A 1074 -14.14 -2.93 -12.87
CA TRP A 1074 -13.24 -3.73 -13.70
C TRP A 1074 -13.88 -5.07 -14.09
N SER A 1075 -14.74 -5.67 -13.25
CA SER A 1075 -15.31 -6.99 -13.53
C SER A 1075 -16.31 -7.05 -14.69
N ASN A 1076 -16.88 -5.92 -15.11
CA ASN A 1076 -17.95 -5.85 -16.13
C ASN A 1076 -17.68 -4.88 -17.31
N HIS A 1077 -16.49 -4.29 -17.37
CA HIS A 1077 -16.14 -3.25 -18.35
C HIS A 1077 -16.21 -3.66 -19.84
N LEU A 1078 -16.30 -4.95 -20.16
CA LEU A 1078 -16.48 -5.43 -21.55
C LEU A 1078 -17.96 -5.62 -21.94
N LYS A 1079 -18.93 -5.26 -21.08
CA LYS A 1079 -20.34 -5.19 -21.46
C LYS A 1079 -20.64 -3.93 -22.28
N PRO A 1080 -21.40 -4.02 -23.39
CA PRO A 1080 -21.85 -2.83 -24.14
C PRO A 1080 -22.61 -1.81 -23.27
N GLU A 1081 -23.41 -2.29 -22.31
CA GLU A 1081 -24.12 -1.45 -21.35
C GLU A 1081 -23.17 -0.57 -20.52
N ALA A 1082 -21.97 -1.07 -20.17
CA ALA A 1082 -21.02 -0.31 -19.37
C ALA A 1082 -20.53 0.97 -20.08
N ASN A 1083 -20.39 0.93 -21.41
CA ASN A 1083 -20.09 2.12 -22.21
C ASN A 1083 -21.27 3.10 -22.20
N LEU A 1084 -22.50 2.62 -22.38
CA LEU A 1084 -23.71 3.46 -22.38
C LEU A 1084 -23.92 4.17 -21.03
N ARG A 1085 -23.68 3.48 -19.91
CA ARG A 1085 -23.73 4.06 -18.54
C ARG A 1085 -22.75 5.23 -18.39
N LYS A 1086 -21.53 5.10 -18.92
CA LYS A 1086 -20.49 6.16 -18.86
C LYS A 1086 -20.78 7.32 -19.82
N GLN A 1087 -21.31 7.04 -21.00
CA GLN A 1087 -21.76 8.07 -21.95
C GLN A 1087 -22.92 8.89 -21.37
N SER A 1088 -23.94 8.24 -20.81
CA SER A 1088 -25.08 8.92 -20.17
C SER A 1088 -24.64 9.81 -18.99
N LEU A 1089 -23.63 9.40 -18.21
CA LEU A 1089 -23.01 10.27 -17.21
C LEU A 1089 -22.31 11.48 -17.85
N ALA A 1090 -21.50 11.28 -18.90
CA ALA A 1090 -20.81 12.39 -19.56
C ALA A 1090 -21.80 13.42 -20.12
N GLU A 1091 -22.94 12.95 -20.63
CA GLU A 1091 -24.08 13.79 -21.04
C GLU A 1091 -24.72 14.53 -19.86
N GLU A 1092 -24.99 13.85 -18.73
CA GLU A 1092 -25.50 14.47 -17.50
C GLU A 1092 -24.59 15.61 -17.02
N LEU A 1093 -23.28 15.36 -16.95
CA LEU A 1093 -22.28 16.35 -16.53
C LEU A 1093 -22.20 17.57 -17.46
N ALA A 1094 -22.51 17.43 -18.76
CA ALA A 1094 -22.56 18.55 -19.69
C ALA A 1094 -23.71 19.53 -19.39
N PHE A 1095 -24.79 19.07 -18.75
CA PHE A 1095 -25.86 19.95 -18.24
C PHE A 1095 -25.41 20.79 -17.03
N GLY A 1096 -24.31 20.42 -16.37
CA GLY A 1096 -23.75 21.12 -15.22
C GLY A 1096 -24.34 20.62 -13.91
N ASP A 1097 -24.42 21.50 -12.91
CA ASP A 1097 -24.96 21.15 -11.60
C ASP A 1097 -26.45 21.54 -11.53
N PRO A 1098 -27.33 20.75 -10.86
CA PRO A 1098 -28.75 21.08 -10.76
C PRO A 1098 -28.97 22.47 -10.15
N THR A 1099 -29.66 23.35 -10.87
CA THR A 1099 -29.97 24.71 -10.39
C THR A 1099 -30.99 24.67 -9.26
N THR A 1100 -30.85 25.55 -8.27
CA THR A 1100 -31.82 25.67 -7.18
C THR A 1100 -33.22 26.03 -7.70
N SER A 1101 -34.26 25.47 -7.08
CA SER A 1101 -35.64 25.94 -7.24
C SER A 1101 -36.01 27.05 -6.24
N ARG A 1102 -35.17 27.29 -5.21
CA ARG A 1102 -35.39 28.32 -4.18
C ARG A 1102 -35.28 29.76 -4.72
N LEU A 1103 -34.80 29.94 -5.95
CA LEU A 1103 -34.67 31.22 -6.63
C LEU A 1103 -35.47 31.28 -7.93
N ASN A 1104 -36.07 32.44 -8.20
CA ASN A 1104 -36.75 32.74 -9.46
C ASN A 1104 -35.76 32.63 -10.63
N ALA A 1105 -36.12 31.86 -11.67
CA ALA A 1105 -35.21 31.52 -12.76
C ALA A 1105 -34.66 32.75 -13.52
N ASP A 1106 -35.50 33.73 -13.86
CA ASP A 1106 -35.10 34.95 -14.58
C ASP A 1106 -34.09 35.79 -13.76
N TRP A 1107 -34.33 35.96 -12.46
CA TRP A 1107 -33.38 36.65 -11.59
C TRP A 1107 -32.10 35.82 -11.38
N ARG A 1108 -32.23 34.49 -11.21
CA ARG A 1108 -31.09 33.57 -11.04
C ARG A 1108 -30.15 33.65 -12.24
N GLU A 1109 -30.67 33.58 -13.46
CA GLU A 1109 -29.88 33.58 -14.70
C GLU A 1109 -29.09 34.88 -14.86
N ARG A 1110 -29.70 36.04 -14.55
CA ARG A 1110 -28.97 37.32 -14.50
C ARG A 1110 -27.86 37.36 -13.44
N ALA A 1111 -28.04 36.68 -12.31
CA ALA A 1111 -26.99 36.55 -11.28
C ALA A 1111 -25.87 35.59 -11.71
N GLU A 1112 -26.20 34.52 -12.43
CA GLU A 1112 -25.26 33.58 -13.06
C GLU A 1112 -24.40 34.29 -14.12
N ASP A 1113 -24.99 35.17 -14.95
CA ASP A 1113 -24.29 36.03 -15.93
C ASP A 1113 -23.27 36.97 -15.27
N MET A 1114 -23.62 37.58 -14.12
CA MET A 1114 -22.70 38.41 -13.35
C MET A 1114 -21.49 37.59 -12.87
N ILE A 1115 -21.74 36.42 -12.27
CA ILE A 1115 -20.68 35.54 -11.74
C ILE A 1115 -19.77 35.07 -12.86
N TRP A 1116 -20.35 34.65 -13.99
CA TRP A 1116 -19.63 34.27 -15.20
C TRP A 1116 -18.74 35.40 -15.72
N SER A 1117 -19.24 36.63 -15.74
CA SER A 1117 -18.50 37.83 -16.18
C SER A 1117 -17.30 38.13 -15.27
N LEU A 1118 -17.44 37.95 -13.95
CA LEU A 1118 -16.35 38.15 -13.00
C LEU A 1118 -15.27 37.07 -13.09
N ILE A 1119 -15.66 35.81 -13.30
CA ILE A 1119 -14.73 34.68 -13.49
C ILE A 1119 -13.93 34.83 -14.79
N ASN A 1120 -14.57 35.31 -15.85
CA ASN A 1120 -13.94 35.57 -17.15
C ASN A 1120 -13.13 36.88 -17.19
N SER A 1121 -13.07 37.64 -16.09
CA SER A 1121 -12.21 38.82 -15.99
C SER A 1121 -10.72 38.43 -16.07
N PRO A 1122 -9.89 39.10 -16.90
CA PRO A 1122 -8.45 38.88 -16.93
C PRO A 1122 -7.76 39.05 -15.57
N GLU A 1123 -8.35 39.85 -14.67
CA GLU A 1123 -7.89 40.05 -13.28
C GLU A 1123 -7.91 38.75 -12.46
N PHE A 1124 -8.89 37.87 -12.71
CA PHE A 1124 -9.01 36.61 -11.97
C PHE A 1124 -7.78 35.70 -12.18
N LEU A 1125 -7.23 35.68 -13.40
CA LEU A 1125 -6.11 34.83 -13.81
C LEU A 1125 -4.72 35.34 -13.36
N ILE A 1126 -4.64 36.43 -12.61
CA ILE A 1126 -3.40 37.12 -12.25
C ILE A 1126 -3.14 37.04 -10.74
N VAL A 1127 -1.88 36.82 -10.37
CA VAL A 1127 -1.35 37.13 -9.04
C VAL A 1127 -0.92 38.62 -9.06
N PRO A 1128 -1.59 39.50 -8.30
CA PRO A 1128 -1.40 40.96 -8.38
C PRO A 1128 -0.08 41.43 -7.76
#